data_AF-A0A6B1CZF9-F1
#
_entry.id   AF-A0A6B1CZF9-F1
#
_cell.length_a   1.000
_cell.length_b   1.000
_cell.length_c   1.000
_cell.angle_alpha   90.00
_cell.angle_beta   90.00
_cell.angle_gamma   90.00
#
_symmetry.space_group_name_H-M   'P 1'
#
loop_
_entity.id
_entity.type
_entity.pdbx_description
1 polymer ?
#
loop_
_entity_poly.entity_id
_entity_poly.type
_entity_poly.pdbx_seq_one_letter_code
_entity_poly.pdbx_strand_id
1 'polypeptide(L)'
;FNHATSFNQDISTWDVSSVTDTNRSLTLPIPSTPPPAPNYVESMAEFSTRPQFDIESIEARVQATVLSTVILYESEGKMEAFDAIVPDTQQTNTIYPFVLDAETFETVANGAFSDLDGVILDTITYADRPIEDILLDLNLDGATWVEYVATDPNTDTGQLKRSWLYLHDGYIFGSGYYLYESRIQAIVDEAVALFRSEGHDAFDIITPDVSVQSDVLYPFVLNFTTSETVAHGAFPHLLGAVPTSSLHRADRPWTQIQEDLLTSGGTWASYVFTNPDTETRQIKRTWLYLHDGFIFASGYYLQDSRVQLLVDQAVHLYKSHGVGAFDMITPNPDEQIHALTYSFVLDAITLETVAHSGLPDRVGALDNHLRNADKSLNQIRDELNSHDGTWIGYLSENPNTRTLQLTRTYLSEHDGYIFGAGYYFPDSRIQSQVDGAIYLYRSNGTNAFDIINTGALLTDDLYTVVRNSTHIVAFGLESFLKSLGFPGIVGPDDTLFSHADVESDSTGAESFDLIIEGERATFGHLIAPNPATFTQQVELSYRAYYDGYIFTSPYRVADADAQSVVDYAIFIYESNREDDAWIDIITPTDPIITDAIYPFVMNATTWEGVAHGVLPDRIGKVAVSILDTSVGPIENVYADLAEDGTAWVTYSFFNPDTGTYQLKRTWLVERDGYIFAAGYYILDAWVQALTFSSTLKYDQLDKDTAFATISAGPDNDAAQDPGRVAFNPPESLYTFVVDPDNGTVVAQSLSTGTITDWEAALAAVPDLHNILNRDGNDFVMYSILNPVTGQDELKRTWLIMHDGYVFGVGYHDSDAANYEEMLRSYSE
;
A
#
# COMPACT_ATOMS: atom_id res chain seq x y z
N PHE A 1 -19.32 5.62 42.29
CA PHE A 1 -19.56 6.45 41.09
C PHE A 1 -18.77 6.02 39.86
N ASN A 2 -17.95 4.95 39.93
CA ASN A 2 -16.96 4.60 38.89
C ASN A 2 -17.50 4.26 37.48
N HIS A 3 -18.82 4.16 37.30
CA HIS A 3 -19.45 3.81 36.01
C HIS A 3 -20.73 4.62 35.74
N ALA A 4 -20.85 5.83 36.31
CA ALA A 4 -22.00 6.70 36.04
C ALA A 4 -21.70 7.62 34.85
N THR A 5 -22.51 7.54 33.79
CA THR A 5 -22.38 8.37 32.57
C THR A 5 -23.22 9.66 32.61
N SER A 6 -24.08 9.83 33.63
CA SER A 6 -24.77 11.10 33.91
C SER A 6 -25.22 11.20 35.37
N PHE A 7 -25.39 12.43 35.87
CA PHE A 7 -26.02 12.73 37.15
C PHE A 7 -27.33 13.46 36.91
N ASN A 8 -28.38 13.08 37.64
CA ASN A 8 -29.73 13.58 37.42
C ASN A 8 -30.07 14.84 38.25
N GLN A 9 -29.09 15.41 39.00
CA GLN A 9 -29.25 16.60 39.84
C GLN A 9 -27.92 17.36 40.02
N ASP A 10 -28.01 18.63 40.41
CA ASP A 10 -26.86 19.48 40.76
C ASP A 10 -26.16 18.96 42.04
N ILE A 11 -24.89 18.58 41.89
CA ILE A 11 -24.05 17.98 42.93
C ILE A 11 -23.83 18.95 44.10
N SER A 12 -23.92 20.26 43.89
CA SER A 12 -23.76 21.27 44.95
C SER A 12 -24.82 21.20 46.05
N THR A 13 -25.89 20.44 45.84
CA THR A 13 -27.01 20.27 46.76
C THR A 13 -26.97 18.99 47.58
N TRP A 14 -25.97 18.12 47.36
CA TRP A 14 -25.91 16.80 47.98
C TRP A 14 -25.35 16.86 49.41
N ASP A 15 -26.09 16.29 50.38
CA ASP A 15 -25.61 16.11 51.75
C ASP A 15 -24.77 14.83 51.85
N VAL A 16 -23.45 15.01 51.82
CA VAL A 16 -22.46 13.92 51.86
C VAL A 16 -22.00 13.56 53.28
N SER A 17 -22.67 14.08 54.33
CA SER A 17 -22.20 13.94 55.72
C SER A 17 -22.22 12.49 56.25
N SER A 18 -22.80 11.55 55.50
CA SER A 18 -22.96 10.14 55.89
C SER A 18 -22.05 9.18 55.10
N VAL A 19 -21.16 9.69 54.25
CA VAL A 19 -20.19 8.87 53.51
C VAL A 19 -19.04 8.49 54.43
N THR A 20 -18.84 7.18 54.65
CA THR A 20 -17.82 6.65 55.57
C THR A 20 -16.57 6.10 54.86
N ASP A 21 -16.56 6.05 53.53
CA ASP A 21 -15.45 5.57 52.70
C ASP A 21 -15.23 6.51 51.50
N THR A 22 -14.08 7.17 51.47
CA THR A 22 -13.70 8.19 50.47
C THR A 22 -12.39 7.84 49.76
N ASN A 23 -11.99 6.57 49.73
CA ASN A 23 -10.70 6.12 49.18
C ASN A 23 -10.49 6.40 47.67
N ARG A 24 -11.44 7.08 46.99
CA ARG A 24 -11.34 7.51 45.58
C ARG A 24 -11.98 8.88 45.32
N SER A 25 -11.72 9.89 46.16
CA SER A 25 -12.12 11.29 45.92
C SER A 25 -10.92 12.24 45.92
N LEU A 26 -10.94 13.21 44.99
CA LEU A 26 -9.93 14.26 44.76
C LEU A 26 -9.71 15.15 46.00
N THR A 27 -8.48 15.22 46.53
CA THR A 27 -7.89 16.41 47.19
C THR A 27 -6.42 16.17 47.58
N LEU A 28 -5.55 17.12 47.23
CA LEU A 28 -4.16 17.24 47.70
C LEU A 28 -4.11 17.96 49.06
N PRO A 29 -3.26 17.57 50.03
CA PRO A 29 -2.99 18.38 51.22
C PRO A 29 -1.71 19.22 51.08
N ILE A 30 -1.82 20.52 51.36
CA ILE A 30 -0.72 21.44 51.65
C ILE A 30 -0.20 21.16 53.07
N PRO A 31 1.11 20.98 53.32
CA PRO A 31 1.64 20.88 54.67
C PRO A 31 2.01 22.26 55.23
N SER A 32 1.43 22.62 56.38
CA SER A 32 1.94 23.71 57.21
C SER A 32 2.90 23.17 58.27
N THR A 33 4.13 23.70 58.26
CA THR A 33 5.25 23.63 59.24
C THR A 33 6.41 22.67 58.93
N PRO A 34 7.68 23.09 59.16
CA PRO A 34 8.87 22.34 58.76
C PRO A 34 9.36 21.40 59.88
N PRO A 35 9.81 20.17 59.57
CA PRO A 35 10.56 19.34 60.51
C PRO A 35 12.08 19.63 60.45
N PRO A 36 12.84 19.33 61.52
CA PRO A 36 14.27 19.60 61.59
C PRO A 36 15.10 18.53 60.85
N ALA A 37 16.24 18.93 60.29
CA ALA A 37 17.21 18.08 59.60
C ALA A 37 18.19 17.37 60.59
N PRO A 38 19.02 16.39 60.17
CA PRO A 38 18.75 14.96 60.34
C PRO A 38 19.84 14.22 61.17
N ASN A 39 19.57 12.98 61.59
CA ASN A 39 20.62 12.03 61.95
C ASN A 39 20.49 10.75 61.12
N TYR A 40 21.64 10.35 60.60
CA TYR A 40 21.87 9.38 59.54
C TYR A 40 21.92 7.94 60.09
N VAL A 41 21.43 7.00 59.27
CA VAL A 41 21.65 5.54 59.26
C VAL A 41 20.77 4.65 60.16
N GLU A 42 20.17 3.67 59.47
CA GLU A 42 19.49 2.42 59.89
C GLU A 42 17.95 2.46 59.94
N SER A 43 17.19 1.63 59.23
CA SER A 43 17.27 1.02 57.89
C SER A 43 16.00 0.17 57.71
N MET A 44 15.35 0.31 56.56
CA MET A 44 14.56 -0.73 55.86
C MET A 44 13.36 -1.41 56.57
N ALA A 45 12.35 -0.66 57.04
CA ALA A 45 11.05 -1.27 57.38
C ALA A 45 9.79 -0.40 57.18
N GLU A 46 9.89 0.85 56.69
CA GLU A 46 8.72 1.77 56.60
C GLU A 46 8.43 2.32 55.20
N PHE A 47 8.75 1.57 54.13
CA PHE A 47 8.37 1.90 52.75
C PHE A 47 7.08 1.19 52.29
N SER A 48 6.02 1.17 53.11
CA SER A 48 4.78 0.43 52.78
C SER A 48 3.50 1.27 52.67
N THR A 49 3.53 2.60 52.72
CA THR A 49 2.29 3.40 52.60
C THR A 49 2.47 4.76 51.91
N ARG A 50 3.11 4.76 50.73
CA ARG A 50 2.86 5.82 49.72
C ARG A 50 1.72 5.35 48.79
N PRO A 51 0.94 6.25 48.17
CA PRO A 51 -0.08 5.84 47.21
C PRO A 51 0.57 4.94 46.17
N GLN A 52 0.10 3.70 46.04
CA GLN A 52 0.40 2.87 44.88
C GLN A 52 -0.28 3.54 43.69
N PHE A 53 0.42 4.47 43.05
CA PHE A 53 0.20 4.72 41.64
C PHE A 53 0.37 3.38 40.92
N ASP A 54 -0.45 3.12 39.92
CA ASP A 54 -0.35 1.91 39.11
C ASP A 54 0.91 2.01 38.23
N ILE A 55 2.05 1.54 38.76
CA ILE A 55 3.37 1.64 38.12
C ILE A 55 3.46 0.74 36.87
N GLU A 56 2.41 -0.03 36.54
CA GLU A 56 2.42 -0.97 35.41
C GLU A 56 1.77 -0.43 34.12
N SER A 57 1.00 0.67 34.16
CA SER A 57 0.40 1.21 32.92
C SER A 57 1.41 1.99 32.06
N ILE A 58 1.25 1.93 30.73
CA ILE A 58 2.10 2.67 29.77
C ILE A 58 2.04 4.20 30.01
N GLU A 59 0.86 4.74 30.35
CA GLU A 59 0.68 6.15 30.68
C GLU A 59 1.44 6.55 31.96
N ALA A 60 1.47 5.68 32.98
CA ALA A 60 2.24 5.96 34.20
C ALA A 60 3.75 5.99 33.92
N ARG A 61 4.26 5.13 33.04
CA ARG A 61 5.66 5.15 32.60
C ARG A 61 6.00 6.45 31.86
N VAL A 62 5.11 6.92 30.97
CA VAL A 62 5.25 8.21 30.30
C VAL A 62 5.34 9.36 31.31
N GLN A 63 4.40 9.43 32.25
CA GLN A 63 4.39 10.48 33.28
C GLN A 63 5.65 10.42 34.15
N ALA A 64 6.09 9.22 34.53
CA ALA A 64 7.31 9.03 35.30
C ALA A 64 8.56 9.51 34.54
N THR A 65 8.64 9.27 33.22
CA THR A 65 9.71 9.81 32.37
C THR A 65 9.74 11.33 32.40
N VAL A 66 8.59 11.99 32.15
CA VAL A 66 8.50 13.47 32.17
C VAL A 66 8.90 14.03 33.54
N LEU A 67 8.34 13.49 34.62
CA LEU A 67 8.64 13.98 35.97
C LEU A 67 10.10 13.74 36.36
N SER A 68 10.71 12.64 35.91
CA SER A 68 12.13 12.38 36.15
C SER A 68 13.03 13.40 35.44
N THR A 69 12.64 13.81 34.22
CA THR A 69 13.34 14.88 33.48
C THR A 69 13.20 16.23 34.15
N VAL A 70 12.02 16.56 34.68
CA VAL A 70 11.81 17.80 35.47
C VAL A 70 12.65 17.78 36.75
N ILE A 71 12.71 16.65 37.46
CA ILE A 71 13.54 16.51 38.66
C ILE A 71 15.02 16.72 38.32
N LEU A 72 15.50 16.18 37.19
CA LEU A 72 16.87 16.38 36.72
C LEU A 72 17.16 17.86 36.44
N TYR A 73 16.21 18.54 35.78
CA TYR A 73 16.26 19.99 35.55
C TYR A 73 16.37 20.79 36.84
N GLU A 74 15.54 20.48 37.83
CA GLU A 74 15.56 21.15 39.14
C GLU A 74 16.85 20.87 39.93
N SER A 75 17.45 19.70 39.77
CA SER A 75 18.64 19.30 40.55
C SER A 75 19.97 19.76 39.95
N GLU A 76 20.13 19.67 38.63
CA GLU A 76 21.41 19.92 37.94
C GLU A 76 21.43 21.27 37.20
N GLY A 77 20.25 21.85 36.91
CA GLY A 77 20.12 23.10 36.15
C GLY A 77 19.89 22.88 34.65
N LYS A 78 19.50 23.97 33.96
CA LYS A 78 19.03 23.94 32.58
C LYS A 78 19.99 23.27 31.59
N MET A 79 21.27 23.64 31.61
CA MET A 79 22.23 23.19 30.59
C MET A 79 22.55 21.71 30.79
N GLU A 80 22.88 21.31 32.02
CA GLU A 80 23.22 19.95 32.37
C GLU A 80 22.05 18.97 32.18
N ALA A 81 20.82 19.40 32.46
CA ALA A 81 19.64 18.54 32.29
C ALA A 81 19.27 18.32 30.82
N PHE A 82 19.43 19.33 29.95
CA PHE A 82 19.13 19.20 28.53
C PHE A 82 20.22 18.41 27.80
N ASP A 83 21.50 18.64 28.12
CA ASP A 83 22.63 17.85 27.58
C ASP A 83 22.55 16.36 27.98
N ALA A 84 21.85 16.03 29.07
CA ALA A 84 21.64 14.65 29.50
C ALA A 84 20.53 13.92 28.71
N ILE A 85 19.68 14.65 27.98
CA ILE A 85 18.66 14.08 27.10
C ILE A 85 19.34 13.78 25.77
N VAL A 86 19.86 12.56 25.65
CA VAL A 86 20.53 12.07 24.45
C VAL A 86 19.73 10.96 23.79
N PRO A 87 19.75 10.86 22.45
CA PRO A 87 19.14 9.74 21.75
C PRO A 87 19.64 8.39 22.24
N ASP A 88 18.72 7.45 22.45
CA ASP A 88 19.09 6.04 22.60
C ASP A 88 19.67 5.55 21.28
N THR A 89 20.99 5.32 21.24
CA THR A 89 21.69 4.87 20.04
C THR A 89 21.27 3.47 19.59
N GLN A 90 20.56 2.72 20.44
CA GLN A 90 19.99 1.43 20.07
C GLN A 90 18.50 1.48 19.72
N GLN A 91 17.85 2.66 19.82
CA GLN A 91 16.43 2.84 19.48
C GLN A 91 15.54 1.76 20.12
N THR A 92 15.76 1.46 21.39
CA THR A 92 15.04 0.38 22.09
C THR A 92 13.83 0.90 22.87
N ASN A 93 13.76 2.21 23.09
CA ASN A 93 12.77 2.83 23.95
C ASN A 93 11.90 3.84 23.19
N THR A 94 10.62 3.53 23.04
CA THR A 94 9.62 4.44 22.44
C THR A 94 9.07 5.49 23.40
N ILE A 95 9.36 5.35 24.71
CA ILE A 95 9.04 6.35 25.73
C ILE A 95 10.30 7.14 26.05
N TYR A 96 10.46 8.29 25.40
CA TYR A 96 11.62 9.16 25.57
C TYR A 96 11.18 10.60 25.91
N PRO A 97 11.98 11.32 26.72
CA PRO A 97 11.69 12.71 27.05
C PRO A 97 12.05 13.62 25.87
N PHE A 98 11.27 14.68 25.71
CA PHE A 98 11.59 15.84 24.87
C PHE A 98 11.21 17.13 25.62
N VAL A 99 11.86 18.23 25.25
CA VAL A 99 11.63 19.54 25.84
C VAL A 99 11.44 20.57 24.75
N LEU A 100 10.39 21.36 24.85
CA LEU A 100 10.10 22.47 23.94
C LEU A 100 10.17 23.80 24.70
N ASP A 101 10.59 24.86 24.03
CA ASP A 101 10.38 26.22 24.52
C ASP A 101 8.88 26.55 24.47
N ALA A 102 8.30 27.03 25.58
CA ALA A 102 6.86 27.24 25.65
C ALA A 102 6.38 28.48 24.87
N GLU A 103 7.28 29.38 24.45
CA GLU A 103 6.95 30.56 23.65
C GLU A 103 7.15 30.29 22.16
N THR A 104 8.24 29.62 21.77
CA THR A 104 8.58 29.40 20.35
C THR A 104 8.21 28.02 19.81
N PHE A 105 7.97 27.04 20.69
CA PHE A 105 7.84 25.61 20.34
C PHE A 105 9.06 25.00 19.64
N GLU A 106 10.20 25.70 19.69
CA GLU A 106 11.46 25.11 19.25
C GLU A 106 11.83 23.96 20.19
N THR A 107 12.25 22.85 19.60
CA THR A 107 12.76 21.71 20.35
C THR A 107 14.08 22.10 20.98
N VAL A 108 14.15 22.00 22.30
CA VAL A 108 15.34 22.36 23.09
C VAL A 108 16.19 21.13 23.37
N ALA A 109 15.56 19.96 23.52
CA ALA A 109 16.22 18.68 23.65
C ALA A 109 15.26 17.55 23.24
N ASN A 110 15.78 16.51 22.60
CA ASN A 110 14.98 15.35 22.18
C ASN A 110 15.72 14.03 22.40
N GLY A 111 15.14 13.16 23.21
CA GLY A 111 15.72 11.86 23.58
C GLY A 111 15.61 10.78 22.49
N ALA A 112 15.16 11.11 21.28
CA ALA A 112 15.11 10.20 20.14
C ALA A 112 15.79 10.75 18.89
N PHE A 113 15.70 12.06 18.63
CA PHE A 113 16.20 12.67 17.40
C PHE A 113 17.06 13.90 17.72
N SER A 114 18.39 13.77 17.67
CA SER A 114 19.31 14.91 17.89
C SER A 114 19.18 16.00 16.83
N ASP A 115 18.73 15.64 15.62
CA ASP A 115 18.65 16.55 14.48
C ASP A 115 17.43 17.49 14.58
N LEU A 116 16.57 17.31 15.59
CA LEU A 116 15.44 18.19 15.87
C LEU A 116 15.82 19.37 16.78
N ASP A 117 17.02 19.43 17.35
CA ASP A 117 17.41 20.54 18.22
C ASP A 117 17.37 21.90 17.48
N GLY A 118 16.58 22.83 17.99
CA GLY A 118 16.31 24.13 17.35
C GLY A 118 15.26 24.10 16.23
N VAL A 119 14.62 22.95 15.99
CA VAL A 119 13.52 22.81 15.02
C VAL A 119 12.19 23.07 15.72
N ILE A 120 11.34 23.92 15.10
CA ILE A 120 9.95 24.11 15.53
C ILE A 120 9.19 22.83 15.23
N LEU A 121 8.60 22.24 16.26
CA LEU A 121 7.87 20.99 16.12
C LEU A 121 6.43 21.27 15.67
N ASP A 122 6.23 21.45 14.36
CA ASP A 122 4.92 21.73 13.77
C ASP A 122 3.87 20.64 14.04
N THR A 123 4.30 19.42 14.42
CA THR A 123 3.39 18.30 14.65
C THR A 123 2.43 18.53 15.83
N ILE A 124 2.83 19.28 16.86
CA ILE A 124 1.90 19.62 17.98
C ILE A 124 0.90 20.71 17.54
N THR A 125 1.23 21.52 16.53
CA THR A 125 0.30 22.48 15.93
C THR A 125 -0.87 21.78 15.23
N TYR A 126 -0.66 20.54 14.75
CA TYR A 126 -1.68 19.69 14.11
C TYR A 126 -2.14 18.54 15.02
N ALA A 127 -2.17 18.76 16.33
CA ALA A 127 -2.63 17.80 17.31
C ALA A 127 -4.17 17.62 17.30
N ASP A 128 -4.67 16.79 18.23
CA ASP A 128 -6.09 16.51 18.47
C ASP A 128 -6.97 17.72 18.76
N ARG A 129 -6.38 18.89 19.02
CA ARG A 129 -7.05 20.17 19.21
C ARG A 129 -6.10 21.34 18.88
N PRO A 130 -6.63 22.56 18.66
CA PRO A 130 -5.81 23.73 18.36
C PRO A 130 -4.74 24.00 19.41
N ILE A 131 -3.59 24.51 18.98
CA ILE A 131 -2.44 24.79 19.85
C ILE A 131 -2.80 25.78 20.97
N GLU A 132 -3.71 26.72 20.72
CA GLU A 132 -4.18 27.69 21.71
C GLU A 132 -4.90 27.00 22.88
N ASP A 133 -5.63 25.92 22.61
CA ASP A 133 -6.35 25.14 23.64
C ASP A 133 -5.37 24.28 24.44
N ILE A 134 -4.36 23.69 23.79
CA ILE A 134 -3.28 22.96 24.47
C ILE A 134 -2.52 23.89 25.42
N LEU A 135 -2.16 25.09 24.95
CA LEU A 135 -1.51 26.11 25.78
C LEU A 135 -2.41 26.58 26.92
N LEU A 136 -3.71 26.72 26.68
CA LEU A 136 -4.66 27.09 27.73
C LEU A 136 -4.70 26.03 28.82
N ASP A 137 -4.83 24.75 28.46
CA ASP A 137 -4.80 23.62 29.40
C ASP A 137 -3.50 23.60 30.20
N LEU A 138 -2.35 23.73 29.52
CA LEU A 138 -1.04 23.77 30.17
C LEU A 138 -0.92 24.93 31.16
N ASN A 139 -1.46 26.10 30.85
CA ASN A 139 -1.42 27.26 31.75
C ASN A 139 -2.40 27.13 32.93
N LEU A 140 -3.54 26.46 32.75
CA LEU A 140 -4.55 26.29 33.79
C LEU A 140 -4.22 25.14 34.73
N ASP A 141 -3.84 23.99 34.18
CA ASP A 141 -3.71 22.73 34.89
C ASP A 141 -2.24 22.31 35.12
N GLY A 142 -1.29 22.98 34.45
CA GLY A 142 0.14 22.68 34.51
C GLY A 142 0.56 21.48 33.65
N ALA A 143 -0.39 20.67 33.20
CA ALA A 143 -0.13 19.48 32.40
C ALA A 143 -1.35 19.11 31.55
N THR A 144 -1.12 18.47 30.41
CA THR A 144 -2.22 17.94 29.59
C THR A 144 -1.77 16.78 28.70
N TRP A 145 -2.72 15.95 28.28
CA TRP A 145 -2.49 14.91 27.26
C TRP A 145 -2.83 15.46 25.87
N VAL A 146 -2.04 15.08 24.89
CA VAL A 146 -2.25 15.43 23.47
C VAL A 146 -1.94 14.23 22.58
N GLU A 147 -2.71 14.07 21.52
CA GLU A 147 -2.44 13.14 20.43
C GLU A 147 -2.03 13.91 19.18
N TYR A 148 -0.95 13.48 18.53
CA TYR A 148 -0.46 14.07 17.29
C TYR A 148 0.38 13.06 16.53
N VAL A 149 0.58 13.30 15.24
CA VAL A 149 1.43 12.43 14.42
C VAL A 149 2.90 12.74 14.68
N ALA A 150 3.68 11.71 14.99
CA ALA A 150 5.12 11.81 15.14
C ALA A 150 5.81 10.66 14.42
N THR A 151 7.02 10.90 13.93
CA THR A 151 7.88 9.83 13.44
C THR A 151 8.25 8.90 14.59
N ASP A 152 8.04 7.60 14.41
CA ASP A 152 8.54 6.56 15.31
C ASP A 152 10.04 6.37 15.07
N PRO A 153 10.89 6.58 16.09
CA PRO A 153 12.34 6.50 15.93
C PRO A 153 12.84 5.11 15.54
N ASN A 154 12.05 4.06 15.73
CA ASN A 154 12.46 2.69 15.49
C ASN A 154 12.11 2.19 14.09
N THR A 155 11.12 2.82 13.45
CA THR A 155 10.66 2.46 12.11
C THR A 155 10.92 3.55 11.09
N ASP A 156 11.19 4.76 11.55
CA ASP A 156 11.21 5.99 10.76
C ASP A 156 9.86 6.30 10.09
N THR A 157 8.77 5.68 10.55
CA THR A 157 7.42 5.87 9.98
C THR A 157 6.61 6.83 10.84
N GLY A 158 5.75 7.64 10.22
CA GLY A 158 4.75 8.41 10.97
C GLY A 158 3.78 7.49 11.71
N GLN A 159 3.47 7.80 12.96
CA GLN A 159 2.48 7.11 13.78
C GLN A 159 1.79 8.10 14.71
N LEU A 160 0.55 7.80 15.09
CA LEU A 160 -0.14 8.59 16.10
C LEU A 160 0.53 8.37 17.46
N LYS A 161 0.98 9.46 18.07
CA LYS A 161 1.66 9.48 19.36
C LYS A 161 0.80 10.21 20.38
N ARG A 162 0.58 9.56 21.51
CA ARG A 162 -0.07 10.16 22.68
C ARG A 162 0.99 10.57 23.68
N SER A 163 1.09 11.87 23.94
CA SER A 163 2.09 12.45 24.82
C SER A 163 1.47 13.18 26.01
N TRP A 164 2.12 13.05 27.16
CA TRP A 164 1.83 13.89 28.32
C TRP A 164 2.78 15.07 28.33
N LEU A 165 2.22 16.27 28.33
CA LEU A 165 2.94 17.53 28.36
C LEU A 165 2.84 18.16 29.74
N TYR A 166 3.93 18.73 30.23
CA TYR A 166 4.03 19.37 31.54
C TYR A 166 4.77 20.71 31.43
N LEU A 167 4.11 21.80 31.81
CA LEU A 167 4.67 23.15 31.73
C LEU A 167 5.46 23.47 33.01
N HIS A 168 6.74 23.78 32.87
CA HIS A 168 7.63 24.15 33.97
C HIS A 168 8.72 25.13 33.53
N ASP A 169 8.85 26.24 34.26
CA ASP A 169 9.87 27.29 34.05
C ASP A 169 10.01 27.79 32.59
N GLY A 170 8.88 27.96 31.89
CA GLY A 170 8.86 28.40 30.50
C GLY A 170 9.21 27.31 29.47
N TYR A 171 9.29 26.05 29.90
CA TYR A 171 9.51 24.88 29.04
C TYR A 171 8.34 23.90 29.14
N ILE A 172 8.04 23.24 28.03
CA ILE A 172 7.10 22.12 27.98
C ILE A 172 7.92 20.84 27.97
N PHE A 173 7.87 20.10 29.07
CA PHE A 173 8.47 18.77 29.18
C PHE A 173 7.45 17.74 28.71
N GLY A 174 7.85 16.90 27.77
CA GLY A 174 6.96 15.92 27.15
C GLY A 174 7.58 14.53 27.08
N SER A 175 6.72 13.52 27.07
CA SER A 175 7.05 12.15 26.68
C SER A 175 5.75 11.50 26.21
N GLY A 176 5.84 10.46 25.40
CA GLY A 176 4.65 9.77 24.91
C GLY A 176 4.91 8.35 24.46
N TYR A 177 3.88 7.72 23.91
CA TYR A 177 3.92 6.39 23.33
C TYR A 177 3.11 6.37 22.03
N TYR A 178 3.48 5.47 21.12
CA TYR A 178 2.77 5.30 19.85
C TYR A 178 1.54 4.41 20.04
N LEU A 179 0.38 4.91 19.64
CA LEU A 179 -0.90 4.25 19.90
C LEU A 179 -0.97 2.90 19.19
N TYR A 180 -0.49 2.85 17.95
CA TYR A 180 -0.50 1.62 17.15
C TYR A 180 0.36 0.52 17.79
N GLU A 181 1.61 0.84 18.16
CA GLU A 181 2.47 -0.09 18.90
C GLU A 181 1.87 -0.53 20.25
N SER A 182 1.18 0.37 20.96
CA SER A 182 0.53 0.01 22.23
C SER A 182 -0.65 -0.95 22.06
N ARG A 183 -1.40 -0.85 20.96
CA ARG A 183 -2.48 -1.80 20.62
C ARG A 183 -1.92 -3.20 20.36
N ILE A 184 -0.77 -3.30 19.70
CA ILE A 184 -0.08 -4.59 19.50
C ILE A 184 0.34 -5.22 20.83
N GLN A 185 0.90 -4.41 21.73
CA GLN A 185 1.30 -4.89 23.06
C GLN A 185 0.08 -5.38 23.84
N ALA A 186 -1.06 -4.68 23.75
CA ALA A 186 -2.31 -5.11 24.38
C ALA A 186 -2.79 -6.48 23.85
N ILE A 187 -2.72 -6.73 22.54
CA ILE A 187 -3.07 -8.05 21.96
C ILE A 187 -2.17 -9.16 22.50
N VAL A 188 -0.87 -8.89 22.66
CA VAL A 188 0.07 -9.84 23.27
C VAL A 188 -0.27 -10.07 24.74
N ASP A 189 -0.59 -9.01 25.49
CA ASP A 189 -1.00 -9.12 26.89
C ASP A 189 -2.31 -9.92 27.06
N GLU A 190 -3.27 -9.75 26.14
CA GLU A 190 -4.50 -10.54 26.09
C GLU A 190 -4.20 -12.03 25.82
N ALA A 191 -3.32 -12.33 24.87
CA ALA A 191 -2.90 -13.70 24.59
C ALA A 191 -2.18 -14.34 25.81
N VAL A 192 -1.35 -13.57 26.51
CA VAL A 192 -0.72 -14.00 27.78
C VAL A 192 -1.75 -14.20 28.87
N ALA A 193 -2.75 -13.31 29.00
CA ALA A 193 -3.82 -13.44 29.97
C ALA A 193 -4.66 -14.70 29.72
N LEU A 194 -4.96 -15.00 28.45
CA LEU A 194 -5.61 -16.23 28.04
C LEU A 194 -4.79 -17.47 28.39
N PHE A 195 -3.47 -17.44 28.15
CA PHE A 195 -2.58 -18.54 28.57
C PHE A 195 -2.55 -18.71 30.10
N ARG A 196 -2.59 -17.62 30.87
CA ARG A 196 -2.64 -17.69 32.33
C ARG A 196 -3.94 -18.32 32.84
N SER A 197 -5.06 -18.14 32.13
CA SER A 197 -6.35 -18.73 32.53
C SER A 197 -6.53 -20.18 32.04
N GLU A 198 -6.17 -20.46 30.79
CA GLU A 198 -6.46 -21.74 30.12
C GLU A 198 -5.23 -22.66 30.01
N GLY A 199 -4.03 -22.18 30.31
CA GLY A 199 -2.80 -22.94 30.09
C GLY A 199 -2.58 -23.23 28.59
N HIS A 200 -2.20 -24.47 28.27
CA HIS A 200 -1.93 -24.85 26.88
C HIS A 200 -3.20 -24.90 25.99
N ASP A 201 -4.40 -25.00 26.59
CA ASP A 201 -5.65 -24.96 25.83
C ASP A 201 -5.84 -23.58 25.13
N ALA A 202 -5.15 -22.54 25.62
CA ALA A 202 -5.09 -21.23 24.96
C ALA A 202 -4.54 -21.31 23.53
N PHE A 203 -3.65 -22.26 23.22
CA PHE A 203 -3.06 -22.38 21.89
C PHE A 203 -4.09 -22.80 20.84
N ASP A 204 -5.02 -23.68 21.22
CA ASP A 204 -6.15 -24.09 20.38
C ASP A 204 -7.17 -22.95 20.25
N ILE A 205 -7.35 -22.13 21.29
CA ILE A 205 -8.26 -20.96 21.23
C ILE A 205 -7.71 -19.87 20.32
N ILE A 206 -6.39 -19.64 20.35
CA ILE A 206 -5.72 -18.65 19.49
C ILE A 206 -5.74 -19.10 18.03
N THR A 207 -5.62 -20.40 17.76
CA THR A 207 -5.40 -20.89 16.40
C THR A 207 -6.74 -21.25 15.73
N PRO A 208 -7.11 -20.57 14.63
CA PRO A 208 -8.33 -20.92 13.90
C PRO A 208 -8.19 -22.26 13.18
N ASP A 209 -9.32 -22.89 12.84
CA ASP A 209 -9.35 -24.16 12.11
C ASP A 209 -8.81 -24.04 10.67
N VAL A 210 -9.00 -22.88 10.06
CA VAL A 210 -8.56 -22.53 8.71
C VAL A 210 -7.86 -21.18 8.72
N SER A 211 -7.06 -20.88 7.71
CA SER A 211 -6.49 -19.53 7.57
C SER A 211 -7.63 -18.50 7.51
N VAL A 212 -7.46 -17.40 8.22
CA VAL A 212 -8.45 -16.31 8.25
C VAL A 212 -7.80 -15.03 7.77
N GLN A 213 -8.53 -14.27 6.95
CA GLN A 213 -8.29 -12.84 6.84
C GLN A 213 -8.66 -12.25 8.20
N SER A 214 -7.73 -11.52 8.79
CA SER A 214 -7.86 -10.99 10.15
C SER A 214 -7.70 -9.49 10.08
N ASP A 215 -7.99 -8.78 11.15
CA ASP A 215 -7.88 -7.33 11.29
C ASP A 215 -6.41 -6.86 11.35
N VAL A 216 -5.52 -7.48 10.54
CA VAL A 216 -4.07 -7.30 10.41
C VAL A 216 -3.27 -7.68 11.67
N LEU A 217 -3.90 -7.58 12.83
CA LEU A 217 -3.30 -7.77 14.15
C LEU A 217 -3.72 -9.10 14.76
N TYR A 218 -2.90 -10.14 14.56
CA TYR A 218 -3.17 -11.47 15.10
C TYR A 218 -2.08 -11.92 16.08
N PRO A 219 -2.42 -12.66 17.15
CA PRO A 219 -1.43 -13.25 18.04
C PRO A 219 -0.84 -14.54 17.45
N PHE A 220 0.43 -14.80 17.72
CA PHE A 220 1.07 -16.10 17.50
C PHE A 220 2.03 -16.42 18.64
N VAL A 221 2.33 -17.70 18.83
CA VAL A 221 3.12 -18.18 19.97
C VAL A 221 4.20 -19.13 19.48
N LEU A 222 5.45 -18.92 19.92
CA LEU A 222 6.58 -19.81 19.65
C LEU A 222 7.06 -20.46 20.94
N ASN A 223 7.51 -21.71 20.86
CA ASN A 223 8.30 -22.30 21.94
C ASN A 223 9.68 -21.63 21.99
N PHE A 224 10.09 -21.08 23.14
CA PHE A 224 11.36 -20.36 23.26
C PHE A 224 12.60 -21.23 22.97
N THR A 225 12.53 -22.52 23.32
CA THR A 225 13.66 -23.45 23.20
C THR A 225 13.77 -24.04 21.79
N THR A 226 12.66 -24.50 21.21
CA THR A 226 12.67 -25.15 19.89
C THR A 226 12.43 -24.17 18.74
N SER A 227 11.93 -22.96 19.05
CA SER A 227 11.45 -21.96 18.07
C SER A 227 10.29 -22.47 17.20
N GLU A 228 9.64 -23.57 17.58
CA GLU A 228 8.46 -24.10 16.89
C GLU A 228 7.25 -23.23 17.19
N THR A 229 6.45 -22.96 16.17
CA THR A 229 5.15 -22.27 16.30
C THR A 229 4.17 -23.21 16.99
N VAL A 230 3.63 -22.80 18.14
CA VAL A 230 2.67 -23.59 18.92
C VAL A 230 1.24 -23.06 18.83
N ALA A 231 1.07 -21.80 18.44
CA ALA A 231 -0.22 -21.19 18.12
C ALA A 231 -0.03 -20.12 17.05
N HIS A 232 -1.01 -19.93 16.16
CA HIS A 232 -0.93 -18.87 15.17
C HIS A 232 -2.33 -18.39 14.73
N GLY A 233 -2.65 -17.14 15.02
CA GLY A 233 -3.99 -16.56 14.83
C GLY A 233 -4.48 -16.38 13.39
N ALA A 234 -3.57 -16.35 12.40
CA ALA A 234 -3.97 -16.25 10.98
C ALA A 234 -3.62 -17.46 10.09
N PHE A 235 -2.56 -18.22 10.40
CA PHE A 235 -1.98 -19.26 9.56
C PHE A 235 -1.81 -20.58 10.32
N PRO A 236 -2.88 -21.37 10.51
CA PRO A 236 -2.83 -22.62 11.27
C PRO A 236 -1.90 -23.67 10.65
N HIS A 237 -1.63 -23.59 9.34
CA HIS A 237 -0.68 -24.47 8.66
C HIS A 237 0.78 -24.30 9.13
N LEU A 238 1.10 -23.22 9.87
CA LEU A 238 2.43 -22.99 10.43
C LEU A 238 2.67 -23.69 11.77
N LEU A 239 1.67 -24.37 12.36
CA LEU A 239 1.85 -25.13 13.59
C LEU A 239 2.98 -26.17 13.45
N GLY A 240 3.91 -26.17 14.41
CA GLY A 240 5.12 -26.99 14.42
C GLY A 240 6.26 -26.48 13.53
N ALA A 241 6.04 -25.45 12.70
CA ALA A 241 7.08 -24.88 11.86
C ALA A 241 7.99 -23.92 12.64
N VAL A 242 9.25 -23.84 12.23
CA VAL A 242 10.23 -22.86 12.73
C VAL A 242 10.36 -21.71 11.72
N PRO A 243 10.28 -20.42 12.13
CA PRO A 243 10.25 -19.26 11.23
C PRO A 243 11.63 -18.90 10.66
N THR A 244 12.28 -19.86 9.99
CA THR A 244 13.65 -19.76 9.46
C THR A 244 13.82 -18.80 8.28
N SER A 245 12.73 -18.50 7.56
CA SER A 245 12.68 -17.56 6.43
C SER A 245 12.14 -16.17 6.79
N SER A 246 11.64 -15.99 8.01
CA SER A 246 11.00 -14.75 8.48
C SER A 246 11.68 -14.22 9.74
N LEU A 247 11.16 -14.52 10.93
CA LEU A 247 11.66 -13.97 12.20
C LEU A 247 13.14 -14.31 12.48
N HIS A 248 13.65 -15.45 12.01
CA HIS A 248 15.07 -15.77 12.16
C HIS A 248 15.99 -14.96 11.22
N ARG A 249 15.40 -14.28 10.22
CA ARG A 249 16.03 -13.33 9.30
C ARG A 249 15.52 -11.90 9.54
N ALA A 250 15.14 -11.61 10.77
CA ALA A 250 14.74 -10.28 11.21
C ALA A 250 15.91 -9.27 11.15
N ASP A 251 15.64 -8.07 11.63
CA ASP A 251 16.55 -6.90 11.62
C ASP A 251 17.87 -7.17 12.35
N ARG A 252 17.88 -8.20 13.18
CA ARG A 252 19.07 -8.76 13.82
C ARG A 252 18.99 -10.28 13.93
N PRO A 253 20.12 -10.97 14.15
CA PRO A 253 20.16 -12.43 14.25
C PRO A 253 19.24 -12.96 15.35
N TRP A 254 18.61 -14.12 15.12
CA TRP A 254 17.74 -14.78 16.10
C TRP A 254 18.36 -14.91 17.50
N THR A 255 19.66 -15.21 17.58
CA THR A 255 20.37 -15.33 18.86
C THR A 255 20.35 -14.03 19.65
N GLN A 256 20.44 -12.87 18.97
CA GLN A 256 20.35 -11.57 19.60
C GLN A 256 18.92 -11.32 20.13
N ILE A 257 17.90 -11.65 19.34
CA ILE A 257 16.49 -11.54 19.77
C ILE A 257 16.25 -12.39 21.03
N GLN A 258 16.79 -13.61 21.09
CA GLN A 258 16.69 -14.46 22.28
C GLN A 258 17.39 -13.87 23.51
N GLU A 259 18.56 -13.27 23.33
CA GLU A 259 19.29 -12.57 24.40
C GLU A 259 18.50 -11.36 24.92
N ASP A 260 17.92 -10.58 24.02
CA ASP A 260 17.07 -9.43 24.36
C ASP A 260 15.86 -9.90 25.19
N LEU A 261 15.13 -10.91 24.72
CA LEU A 261 13.97 -11.48 25.42
C LEU A 261 14.31 -12.00 26.83
N LEU A 262 15.48 -12.63 27.01
CA LEU A 262 15.93 -13.08 28.34
C LEU A 262 16.33 -11.91 29.25
N THR A 263 16.74 -10.79 28.68
CA THR A 263 17.24 -9.62 29.41
C THR A 263 16.10 -8.68 29.83
N SER A 264 15.19 -8.37 28.90
CA SER A 264 14.13 -7.37 29.09
C SER A 264 12.72 -8.00 29.25
N GLY A 265 12.55 -9.29 28.96
CA GLY A 265 11.25 -9.96 28.91
C GLY A 265 10.46 -9.72 27.63
N GLY A 266 10.72 -8.64 26.89
CA GLY A 266 10.07 -8.34 25.61
C GLY A 266 10.93 -7.48 24.69
N THR A 267 10.73 -7.60 23.38
CA THR A 267 11.49 -6.86 22.37
C THR A 267 10.74 -6.73 21.04
N TRP A 268 11.05 -5.68 20.28
CA TRP A 268 10.55 -5.51 18.91
C TRP A 268 11.49 -6.19 17.92
N ALA A 269 10.92 -6.74 16.85
CA ALA A 269 11.65 -7.22 15.68
C ALA A 269 10.87 -6.94 14.40
N SER A 270 11.58 -6.54 13.35
CA SER A 270 11.05 -6.38 12.00
C SER A 270 11.52 -7.53 11.11
N TYR A 271 10.69 -7.99 10.17
CA TYR A 271 11.04 -9.03 9.20
C TYR A 271 10.03 -9.07 8.05
N VAL A 272 10.41 -9.62 6.90
CA VAL A 272 9.47 -9.80 5.78
C VAL A 272 8.56 -11.00 6.05
N PHE A 273 7.25 -10.80 5.97
CA PHE A 273 6.24 -11.84 6.15
C PHE A 273 5.03 -11.62 5.25
N THR A 274 4.29 -12.69 4.97
CA THR A 274 3.05 -12.62 4.20
C THR A 274 1.96 -11.96 5.04
N ASN A 275 1.28 -10.96 4.48
CA ASN A 275 0.09 -10.35 5.06
C ASN A 275 -1.11 -11.27 4.80
N PRO A 276 -1.87 -11.72 5.82
CA PRO A 276 -2.98 -12.67 5.64
C PRO A 276 -4.15 -12.12 4.82
N ASP A 277 -4.30 -10.79 4.76
CA ASP A 277 -5.45 -10.18 4.08
C ASP A 277 -5.18 -9.96 2.60
N THR A 278 -3.91 -9.72 2.27
CA THR A 278 -3.49 -9.36 0.91
C THR A 278 -2.64 -10.43 0.25
N GLU A 279 -2.15 -11.38 1.02
CA GLU A 279 -1.17 -12.42 0.64
C GLU A 279 0.15 -11.86 0.08
N THR A 280 0.35 -10.55 0.19
CA THR A 280 1.59 -9.89 -0.23
C THR A 280 2.65 -10.01 0.84
N ARG A 281 3.91 -10.24 0.45
CA ARG A 281 5.05 -10.18 1.35
C ARG A 281 5.40 -8.72 1.64
N GLN A 282 5.33 -8.34 2.90
CA GLN A 282 5.59 -6.97 3.36
C GLN A 282 6.49 -7.01 4.60
N ILE A 283 7.10 -5.87 4.94
CA ILE A 283 7.78 -5.74 6.23
C ILE A 283 6.72 -5.77 7.33
N LYS A 284 6.86 -6.74 8.24
CA LYS A 284 6.06 -6.88 9.45
C LYS A 284 6.90 -6.49 10.65
N ARG A 285 6.36 -5.60 11.49
CA ARG A 285 6.94 -5.23 12.78
C ARG A 285 6.17 -5.89 13.91
N THR A 286 6.88 -6.60 14.77
CA THR A 286 6.28 -7.51 15.75
C THR A 286 6.85 -7.28 17.14
N TRP A 287 5.95 -7.17 18.12
CA TRP A 287 6.29 -7.21 19.54
C TRP A 287 6.37 -8.67 19.98
N LEU A 288 7.47 -9.04 20.64
CA LEU A 288 7.73 -10.38 21.16
C LEU A 288 7.81 -10.28 22.68
N TYR A 289 7.12 -11.16 23.41
CA TYR A 289 7.12 -11.19 24.87
C TYR A 289 7.33 -12.62 25.39
N LEU A 290 8.36 -12.81 26.22
CA LEU A 290 8.71 -14.10 26.79
C LEU A 290 7.95 -14.33 28.11
N HIS A 291 7.10 -15.36 28.12
CA HIS A 291 6.36 -15.80 29.30
C HIS A 291 6.34 -17.32 29.41
N ASP A 292 6.74 -17.86 30.57
CA ASP A 292 6.67 -19.30 30.89
C ASP A 292 7.26 -20.25 29.82
N GLY A 293 8.35 -19.83 29.16
CA GLY A 293 9.05 -20.62 28.13
C GLY A 293 8.43 -20.52 26.73
N PHE A 294 7.47 -19.63 26.54
CA PHE A 294 6.85 -19.31 25.25
C PHE A 294 7.04 -17.84 24.91
N ILE A 295 7.17 -17.55 23.62
CA ILE A 295 7.22 -16.19 23.09
C ILE A 295 5.84 -15.89 22.51
N PHE A 296 5.09 -15.01 23.17
CA PHE A 296 3.82 -14.47 22.68
C PHE A 296 4.11 -13.25 21.81
N ALA A 297 3.46 -13.16 20.67
CA ALA A 297 3.80 -12.16 19.68
C ALA A 297 2.61 -11.70 18.88
N SER A 298 2.62 -10.43 18.50
CA SER A 298 1.71 -9.85 17.52
C SER A 298 2.40 -8.68 16.84
N GLY A 299 1.89 -8.25 15.69
CA GLY A 299 2.54 -7.22 14.90
C GLY A 299 1.67 -6.70 13.79
N TYR A 300 2.20 -5.71 13.09
CA TYR A 300 1.53 -5.03 11.99
C TYR A 300 2.44 -4.93 10.76
N TYR A 301 1.83 -4.67 9.61
CA TYR A 301 2.55 -4.45 8.37
C TYR A 301 2.71 -2.96 8.09
N LEU A 302 3.92 -2.56 7.71
CA LEU A 302 4.26 -1.14 7.58
C LEU A 302 3.39 -0.43 6.53
N GLN A 303 3.08 -1.11 5.43
CA GLN A 303 2.25 -0.53 4.37
C GLN A 303 0.84 -0.20 4.85
N ASP A 304 0.20 -1.14 5.55
CA ASP A 304 -1.15 -0.95 6.10
C ASP A 304 -1.16 0.16 7.15
N SER A 305 -0.12 0.23 8.01
CA SER A 305 -0.01 1.31 9.01
C SER A 305 0.18 2.70 8.37
N ARG A 306 0.89 2.81 7.23
CA ARG A 306 1.05 4.08 6.51
C ARG A 306 -0.28 4.63 6.01
N VAL A 307 -1.20 3.75 5.61
CA VAL A 307 -2.52 4.13 5.09
C VAL A 307 -3.46 4.49 6.23
N GLN A 308 -3.47 3.71 7.30
CA GLN A 308 -4.23 4.03 8.50
C GLN A 308 -3.81 5.37 9.11
N LEU A 309 -2.52 5.69 9.09
CA LEU A 309 -2.01 6.99 9.53
C LEU A 309 -2.67 8.16 8.79
N LEU A 310 -2.87 8.05 7.48
CA LEU A 310 -3.50 9.13 6.70
C LEU A 310 -4.95 9.36 7.12
N VAL A 311 -5.67 8.29 7.46
CA VAL A 311 -7.01 8.39 8.04
C VAL A 311 -6.94 9.06 9.42
N ASP A 312 -6.03 8.61 10.28
CA ASP A 312 -5.84 9.21 11.61
C ASP A 312 -5.51 10.71 11.50
N GLN A 313 -4.64 11.10 10.57
CA GLN A 313 -4.30 12.51 10.30
C GLN A 313 -5.51 13.32 9.89
N ALA A 314 -6.30 12.81 8.95
CA ALA A 314 -7.50 13.49 8.48
C ALA A 314 -8.55 13.65 9.60
N VAL A 315 -8.72 12.62 10.44
CA VAL A 315 -9.59 12.67 11.62
C VAL A 315 -9.09 13.68 12.65
N HIS A 316 -7.79 13.74 12.93
CA HIS A 316 -7.23 14.71 13.89
C HIS A 316 -7.36 16.15 13.39
N LEU A 317 -7.13 16.38 12.10
CA LEU A 317 -7.34 17.68 11.49
C LEU A 317 -8.82 18.10 11.59
N TYR A 318 -9.75 17.16 11.40
CA TYR A 318 -11.16 17.42 11.62
C TYR A 318 -11.50 17.68 13.10
N LYS A 319 -10.92 16.96 14.06
CA LYS A 319 -11.13 17.23 15.49
C LYS A 319 -10.69 18.65 15.88
N SER A 320 -9.59 19.15 15.30
CA SER A 320 -9.06 20.48 15.60
C SER A 320 -9.77 21.61 14.88
N HIS A 321 -10.20 21.41 13.62
CA HIS A 321 -10.75 22.48 12.77
C HIS A 321 -12.22 22.29 12.35
N GLY A 322 -12.85 21.19 12.74
CA GLY A 322 -14.17 20.78 12.26
C GLY A 322 -14.20 20.67 10.74
N VAL A 323 -15.31 21.12 10.12
CA VAL A 323 -15.45 21.17 8.66
C VAL A 323 -14.41 22.03 7.94
N GLY A 324 -13.73 22.94 8.65
CA GLY A 324 -12.62 23.72 8.10
C GLY A 324 -11.41 22.85 7.71
N ALA A 325 -11.31 21.63 8.24
CA ALA A 325 -10.30 20.67 7.85
C ALA A 325 -10.43 20.19 6.40
N PHE A 326 -11.64 20.22 5.81
CA PHE A 326 -11.87 19.72 4.45
C PHE A 326 -11.11 20.53 3.40
N ASP A 327 -11.03 21.84 3.59
CA ASP A 327 -10.23 22.75 2.77
C ASP A 327 -8.72 22.54 2.97
N MET A 328 -8.31 21.99 4.11
CA MET A 328 -6.90 21.69 4.40
C MET A 328 -6.47 20.32 3.85
N ILE A 329 -7.39 19.35 3.78
CA ILE A 329 -7.16 18.04 3.18
C ILE A 329 -7.15 18.14 1.65
N THR A 330 -7.98 19.02 1.09
CA THR A 330 -8.12 19.19 -0.36
C THR A 330 -7.09 20.20 -0.85
N PRO A 331 -6.04 19.79 -1.60
CA PRO A 331 -5.09 20.73 -2.16
C PRO A 331 -5.76 21.61 -3.23
N ASN A 332 -5.07 22.68 -3.61
CA ASN A 332 -5.50 23.48 -4.76
C ASN A 332 -5.56 22.59 -6.01
N PRO A 333 -6.58 22.68 -6.90
CA PRO A 333 -6.64 21.89 -8.13
C PRO A 333 -5.37 21.95 -9.00
N ASP A 334 -4.63 23.06 -8.97
CA ASP A 334 -3.35 23.21 -9.67
C ASP A 334 -2.17 22.46 -9.00
N GLU A 335 -2.37 21.88 -7.82
CA GLU A 335 -1.38 21.16 -7.00
C GLU A 335 -1.71 19.65 -6.89
N GLN A 336 -2.29 19.07 -7.95
CA GLN A 336 -2.67 17.66 -7.95
C GLN A 336 -1.47 16.74 -7.62
N ILE A 337 -1.55 16.02 -6.50
CA ILE A 337 -0.45 15.18 -6.02
C ILE A 337 -0.66 13.74 -6.51
N HIS A 338 0.23 13.26 -7.38
CA HIS A 338 0.30 11.85 -7.79
C HIS A 338 0.96 11.01 -6.68
N ALA A 339 0.24 10.77 -5.59
CA ALA A 339 0.74 10.01 -4.45
C ALA A 339 0.36 8.53 -4.51
N LEU A 340 1.25 7.66 -4.01
CA LEU A 340 1.03 6.22 -3.74
C LEU A 340 -0.24 5.94 -2.93
N THR A 341 -0.64 6.93 -2.14
CA THR A 341 -1.76 6.91 -1.23
C THR A 341 -2.51 8.22 -1.34
N TYR A 342 -3.82 8.17 -1.18
CA TYR A 342 -4.67 9.36 -1.14
C TYR A 342 -5.61 9.25 0.05
N SER A 343 -6.07 10.40 0.54
CA SER A 343 -7.11 10.50 1.56
C SER A 343 -8.33 11.22 1.00
N PHE A 344 -9.50 10.85 1.50
CA PHE A 344 -10.77 11.46 1.14
C PHE A 344 -11.71 11.42 2.34
N VAL A 345 -12.74 12.27 2.29
CA VAL A 345 -13.80 12.32 3.29
C VAL A 345 -15.14 12.31 2.58
N LEU A 346 -16.06 11.48 3.05
CA LEU A 346 -17.43 11.38 2.56
C LEU A 346 -18.43 11.79 3.64
N ASP A 347 -19.54 12.41 3.26
CA ASP A 347 -20.72 12.48 4.12
C ASP A 347 -21.28 11.06 4.31
N ALA A 348 -21.44 10.59 5.55
CA ALA A 348 -21.82 9.20 5.85
C ALA A 348 -23.25 8.83 5.38
N ILE A 349 -24.10 9.84 5.14
CA ILE A 349 -25.49 9.68 4.72
C ILE A 349 -25.60 9.74 3.20
N THR A 350 -25.10 10.81 2.58
CA THR A 350 -25.24 11.06 1.13
C THR A 350 -24.18 10.31 0.32
N LEU A 351 -23.04 9.98 0.93
CA LEU A 351 -21.82 9.49 0.28
C LEU A 351 -21.23 10.50 -0.71
N GLU A 352 -21.55 11.79 -0.57
CA GLU A 352 -20.89 12.84 -1.34
C GLU A 352 -19.48 13.06 -0.80
N THR A 353 -18.50 13.19 -1.70
CA THR A 353 -17.12 13.53 -1.36
C THR A 353 -17.08 14.97 -0.86
N VAL A 354 -16.64 15.19 0.39
CA VAL A 354 -16.51 16.52 1.00
C VAL A 354 -15.05 17.01 1.05
N ALA A 355 -14.08 16.09 0.95
CA ALA A 355 -12.66 16.40 0.78
C ALA A 355 -11.95 15.29 0.01
N HIS A 356 -10.93 15.63 -0.77
CA HIS A 356 -10.11 14.63 -1.47
C HIS A 356 -8.70 15.16 -1.76
N SER A 357 -7.67 14.45 -1.28
CA SER A 357 -6.27 14.92 -1.40
C SER A 357 -5.67 14.71 -2.78
N GLY A 358 -6.01 13.62 -3.48
CA GLY A 358 -5.51 13.35 -4.84
C GLY A 358 -6.34 13.92 -6.00
N LEU A 359 -7.64 14.18 -5.79
CA LEU A 359 -8.59 14.55 -6.84
C LEU A 359 -9.55 15.66 -6.36
N PRO A 360 -9.10 16.92 -6.23
CA PRO A 360 -9.93 18.03 -5.76
C PRO A 360 -11.24 18.23 -6.53
N ASP A 361 -11.24 17.92 -7.83
CA ASP A 361 -12.42 18.02 -8.70
C ASP A 361 -13.54 17.02 -8.36
N ARG A 362 -13.27 16.02 -7.50
CA ARG A 362 -14.27 15.08 -7.01
C ARG A 362 -15.13 15.66 -5.87
N VAL A 363 -14.74 16.77 -5.25
CA VAL A 363 -15.51 17.37 -4.15
C VAL A 363 -16.91 17.78 -4.64
N GLY A 364 -17.94 17.30 -3.94
CA GLY A 364 -19.35 17.46 -4.28
C GLY A 364 -19.91 16.38 -5.22
N ALA A 365 -19.09 15.44 -5.70
CA ALA A 365 -19.57 14.28 -6.44
C ALA A 365 -20.01 13.16 -5.49
N LEU A 366 -20.95 12.32 -5.96
CA LEU A 366 -21.29 11.07 -5.27
C LEU A 366 -20.15 10.08 -5.43
N ASP A 367 -19.65 9.57 -4.32
CA ASP A 367 -18.66 8.51 -4.29
C ASP A 367 -19.33 7.13 -4.40
N ASN A 368 -18.84 6.32 -5.34
CA ASN A 368 -19.37 4.97 -5.59
C ASN A 368 -18.44 3.86 -5.08
N HIS A 369 -17.28 4.19 -4.48
CA HIS A 369 -16.33 3.20 -4.00
C HIS A 369 -16.98 2.26 -2.98
N LEU A 370 -17.74 2.80 -2.03
CA LEU A 370 -18.49 2.01 -1.03
C LEU A 370 -19.57 1.11 -1.64
N ARG A 371 -20.10 1.46 -2.83
CA ARG A 371 -21.13 0.67 -3.52
C ARG A 371 -20.53 -0.45 -4.37
N ASN A 372 -19.29 -0.23 -4.83
CA ASN A 372 -18.53 -1.13 -5.68
C ASN A 372 -17.44 -1.86 -4.88
N ALA A 373 -17.55 -1.91 -3.56
CA ALA A 373 -16.65 -2.61 -2.69
C ALA A 373 -16.92 -4.11 -2.70
N ASP A 374 -15.94 -4.88 -2.23
CA ASP A 374 -16.03 -6.31 -1.94
C ASP A 374 -17.13 -6.65 -0.91
N LYS A 375 -17.54 -5.67 -0.09
CA LYS A 375 -18.59 -5.77 0.92
C LYS A 375 -19.80 -4.93 0.56
N SER A 376 -20.98 -5.35 1.01
CA SER A 376 -22.17 -4.51 0.92
C SER A 376 -22.07 -3.29 1.83
N LEU A 377 -22.72 -2.18 1.43
CA LEU A 377 -22.76 -0.95 2.24
C LEU A 377 -23.28 -1.17 3.67
N ASN A 378 -24.15 -2.16 3.88
CA ASN A 378 -24.64 -2.50 5.22
C ASN A 378 -23.55 -3.17 6.07
N GLN A 379 -22.81 -4.13 5.49
CA GLN A 379 -21.67 -4.76 6.17
C GLN A 379 -20.62 -3.72 6.55
N ILE A 380 -20.25 -2.83 5.61
CA ILE A 380 -19.27 -1.76 5.87
C ILE A 380 -19.73 -0.87 7.04
N ARG A 381 -21.01 -0.47 7.05
CA ARG A 381 -21.57 0.34 8.16
C ARG A 381 -21.60 -0.42 9.48
N ASP A 382 -21.95 -1.70 9.47
CA ASP A 382 -21.96 -2.51 10.69
C ASP A 382 -20.54 -2.66 11.26
N GLU A 383 -19.54 -2.82 10.40
CA GLU A 383 -18.12 -2.87 10.78
C GLU A 383 -17.62 -1.53 11.34
N LEU A 384 -17.92 -0.40 10.68
CA LEU A 384 -17.58 0.95 11.15
C LEU A 384 -18.25 1.30 12.49
N ASN A 385 -19.41 0.72 12.80
CA ASN A 385 -20.08 0.92 14.09
C ASN A 385 -19.53 0.04 15.21
N SER A 386 -18.80 -1.03 14.88
CA SER A 386 -18.33 -2.03 15.84
C SER A 386 -16.82 -1.99 16.08
N HIS A 387 -16.06 -1.36 15.19
CA HIS A 387 -14.59 -1.28 15.22
C HIS A 387 -14.12 0.15 14.94
N ASP A 388 -12.85 0.45 15.24
CA ASP A 388 -12.25 1.77 14.97
C ASP A 388 -12.09 2.08 13.47
N GLY A 389 -12.25 1.06 12.61
CA GLY A 389 -12.26 1.20 11.16
C GLY A 389 -12.39 -0.14 10.45
N THR A 390 -12.44 -0.10 9.12
CA THR A 390 -12.55 -1.29 8.26
C THR A 390 -11.79 -1.14 6.94
N TRP A 391 -11.30 -2.27 6.42
CA TRP A 391 -10.75 -2.37 5.08
C TRP A 391 -11.83 -2.77 4.07
N ILE A 392 -11.75 -2.14 2.90
CA ILE A 392 -12.51 -2.51 1.69
C ILE A 392 -11.57 -2.60 0.49
N GLY A 393 -11.94 -3.42 -0.49
CA GLY A 393 -11.31 -3.48 -1.80
C GLY A 393 -12.32 -3.18 -2.91
N TYR A 394 -11.90 -2.42 -3.92
CA TYR A 394 -12.69 -2.13 -5.12
C TYR A 394 -11.76 -1.83 -6.31
N LEU A 395 -12.28 -1.92 -7.52
CA LEU A 395 -11.54 -1.47 -8.71
C LEU A 395 -11.73 0.04 -8.90
N SER A 396 -10.62 0.76 -9.11
CA SER A 396 -10.65 2.17 -9.47
C SER A 396 -9.51 2.53 -10.43
N GLU A 397 -9.64 3.65 -11.13
CA GLU A 397 -8.62 4.09 -12.09
C GLU A 397 -7.36 4.53 -11.32
N ASN A 398 -6.23 3.89 -11.63
CA ASN A 398 -4.93 4.31 -11.12
C ASN A 398 -4.42 5.51 -11.96
N PRO A 399 -4.15 6.69 -11.36
CA PRO A 399 -3.70 7.87 -12.09
C PRO A 399 -2.33 7.68 -12.76
N ASN A 400 -1.51 6.75 -12.25
CA ASN A 400 -0.20 6.45 -12.83
C ASN A 400 -0.33 5.61 -14.10
N THR A 401 -1.28 4.67 -14.17
CA THR A 401 -1.42 3.76 -15.32
C THR A 401 -2.57 4.13 -16.26
N ARG A 402 -3.55 4.91 -15.79
CA ARG A 402 -4.84 5.18 -16.45
C ARG A 402 -5.66 3.93 -16.73
N THR A 403 -5.48 2.89 -15.90
CA THR A 403 -6.20 1.61 -15.99
C THR A 403 -6.92 1.29 -14.68
N LEU A 404 -7.98 0.48 -14.75
CA LEU A 404 -8.69 0.01 -13.57
C LEU A 404 -7.85 -1.02 -12.81
N GLN A 405 -7.50 -0.70 -11.57
CA GLN A 405 -6.71 -1.56 -10.70
C GLN A 405 -7.35 -1.72 -9.33
N LEU A 406 -7.03 -2.84 -8.66
CA LEU A 406 -7.51 -3.10 -7.31
C LEU A 406 -6.96 -2.02 -6.39
N THR A 407 -7.86 -1.41 -5.65
CA THR A 407 -7.59 -0.35 -4.69
C THR A 407 -8.04 -0.83 -3.33
N ARG A 408 -7.12 -0.84 -2.36
CA ARG A 408 -7.40 -1.22 -0.99
C ARG A 408 -7.48 0.03 -0.14
N THR A 409 -8.59 0.21 0.57
CA THR A 409 -8.90 1.44 1.32
C THR A 409 -9.26 1.12 2.76
N TYR A 410 -8.65 1.82 3.70
CA TYR A 410 -9.04 1.83 5.11
C TYR A 410 -10.03 2.96 5.36
N LEU A 411 -11.08 2.68 6.11
CA LEU A 411 -12.15 3.61 6.44
C LEU A 411 -12.31 3.74 7.95
N SER A 412 -12.62 4.94 8.43
CA SER A 412 -13.05 5.21 9.80
C SER A 412 -14.18 6.24 9.80
N GLU A 413 -15.18 6.09 10.68
CA GLU A 413 -16.31 7.02 10.77
C GLU A 413 -16.16 7.94 12.00
N HIS A 414 -16.30 9.25 11.79
CA HIS A 414 -16.27 10.24 12.86
C HIS A 414 -17.25 11.38 12.59
N ASP A 415 -18.10 11.71 13.57
CA ASP A 415 -19.08 12.81 13.51
C ASP A 415 -19.98 12.85 12.26
N GLY A 416 -20.35 11.68 11.72
CA GLY A 416 -21.19 11.58 10.53
C GLY A 416 -20.44 11.73 9.21
N TYR A 417 -19.12 11.65 9.24
CA TYR A 417 -18.24 11.61 8.07
C TYR A 417 -17.44 10.31 8.04
N ILE A 418 -17.24 9.75 6.85
CA ILE A 418 -16.37 8.59 6.62
C ILE A 418 -15.05 9.11 6.07
N PHE A 419 -13.98 8.93 6.85
CA PHE A 419 -12.62 9.23 6.48
C PHE A 419 -11.99 7.99 5.86
N GLY A 420 -11.46 8.14 4.64
CA GLY A 420 -10.87 7.04 3.90
C GLY A 420 -9.47 7.38 3.43
N ALA A 421 -8.59 6.38 3.40
CA ALA A 421 -7.35 6.45 2.67
C ALA A 421 -7.04 5.10 2.04
N GLY A 422 -6.47 5.11 0.84
CA GLY A 422 -6.23 3.90 0.09
C GLY A 422 -4.96 3.93 -0.75
N TYR A 423 -4.63 2.77 -1.29
CA TYR A 423 -3.51 2.58 -2.21
C TYR A 423 -3.89 1.62 -3.33
N TYR A 424 -3.25 1.79 -4.48
CA TYR A 424 -3.35 0.86 -5.60
C TYR A 424 -2.53 -0.39 -5.29
N PHE A 425 -3.16 -1.54 -5.40
CA PHE A 425 -2.61 -2.80 -4.94
C PHE A 425 -1.33 -3.22 -5.70
N PRO A 426 -1.27 -3.10 -7.05
CA PRO A 426 -0.02 -3.36 -7.78
C PRO A 426 1.13 -2.44 -7.34
N ASP A 427 0.84 -1.15 -7.14
CA ASP A 427 1.81 -0.15 -6.71
C ASP A 427 2.38 -0.48 -5.32
N SER A 428 1.53 -0.94 -4.41
CA SER A 428 1.97 -1.38 -3.08
C SER A 428 2.83 -2.64 -3.10
N ARG A 429 2.62 -3.55 -4.06
CA ARG A 429 3.44 -4.76 -4.21
C ARG A 429 4.86 -4.40 -4.62
N ILE A 430 5.05 -3.51 -5.62
CA ILE A 430 6.38 -3.06 -6.02
C ILE A 430 7.04 -2.14 -4.99
N GLN A 431 6.27 -1.36 -4.23
CA GLN A 431 6.79 -0.61 -3.08
C GLN A 431 7.33 -1.58 -2.01
N SER A 432 6.54 -2.58 -1.61
CA SER A 432 6.94 -3.58 -0.62
C SER A 432 8.18 -4.37 -1.05
N GLN A 433 8.31 -4.63 -2.36
CA GLN A 433 9.48 -5.26 -2.96
C GLN A 433 10.76 -4.42 -2.84
N VAL A 434 10.65 -3.10 -3.06
CA VAL A 434 11.75 -2.15 -2.90
C VAL A 434 12.09 -1.96 -1.42
N ASP A 435 11.08 -1.78 -0.56
CA ASP A 435 11.26 -1.66 0.89
C ASP A 435 11.97 -2.90 1.46
N GLY A 436 11.58 -4.10 1.02
CA GLY A 436 12.25 -5.35 1.39
C GLY A 436 13.73 -5.42 0.96
N ALA A 437 14.07 -4.83 -0.20
CA ALA A 437 15.45 -4.78 -0.68
C ALA A 437 16.30 -3.77 0.09
N ILE A 438 15.75 -2.58 0.38
CA ILE A 438 16.41 -1.56 1.22
C ILE A 438 16.61 -2.12 2.63
N TYR A 439 15.59 -2.78 3.18
CA TYR A 439 15.66 -3.43 4.48
C TYR A 439 16.79 -4.48 4.55
N LEU A 440 16.90 -5.32 3.51
CA LEU A 440 17.97 -6.31 3.40
C LEU A 440 19.35 -5.64 3.35
N TYR A 441 19.47 -4.52 2.63
CA TYR A 441 20.67 -3.69 2.55
C TYR A 441 21.03 -3.06 3.90
N ARG A 442 20.08 -2.45 4.61
CA ARG A 442 20.30 -1.89 5.96
C ARG A 442 20.86 -2.95 6.92
N SER A 443 20.34 -4.18 6.83
CA SER A 443 20.71 -5.28 7.73
C SER A 443 22.05 -5.96 7.38
N ASN A 444 22.49 -5.90 6.11
CA ASN A 444 23.65 -6.69 5.62
C ASN A 444 24.73 -5.86 4.90
N GLY A 445 24.52 -4.57 4.72
CA GLY A 445 25.31 -3.71 3.83
C GLY A 445 25.36 -4.27 2.40
N THR A 446 26.50 -4.13 1.75
CA THR A 446 26.71 -4.56 0.35
C THR A 446 26.56 -6.08 0.14
N ASN A 447 26.60 -6.91 1.18
CA ASN A 447 26.34 -8.35 1.06
C ASN A 447 24.89 -8.63 0.62
N ALA A 448 23.97 -7.67 0.83
CA ALA A 448 22.60 -7.78 0.34
C ALA A 448 22.52 -7.95 -1.18
N PHE A 449 23.45 -7.37 -1.94
CA PHE A 449 23.45 -7.45 -3.40
C PHE A 449 23.62 -8.88 -3.90
N ASP A 450 24.46 -9.68 -3.25
CA ASP A 450 24.62 -11.10 -3.58
C ASP A 450 23.33 -11.88 -3.29
N ILE A 451 22.64 -11.57 -2.18
CA ILE A 451 21.36 -12.19 -1.83
C ILE A 451 20.29 -11.82 -2.87
N ILE A 452 20.21 -10.56 -3.28
CA ILE A 452 19.30 -10.11 -4.35
C ILE A 452 19.61 -10.87 -5.65
N ASN A 453 20.87 -11.01 -6.04
CA ASN A 453 21.30 -11.71 -7.26
C ASN A 453 20.90 -13.20 -7.30
N THR A 454 20.70 -13.84 -6.13
CA THR A 454 20.18 -15.22 -6.09
C THR A 454 18.70 -15.33 -6.40
N GLY A 455 17.99 -14.21 -6.47
CA GLY A 455 16.54 -14.16 -6.61
C GLY A 455 15.79 -14.33 -5.28
N ALA A 456 16.44 -14.07 -4.15
CA ALA A 456 15.84 -14.29 -2.82
C ALA A 456 14.60 -13.42 -2.53
N LEU A 457 14.44 -12.32 -3.27
CA LEU A 457 13.29 -11.43 -3.21
C LEU A 457 12.32 -11.65 -4.38
N LEU A 458 12.60 -12.53 -5.35
CA LEU A 458 11.67 -12.76 -6.45
C LEU A 458 10.32 -13.24 -5.90
N THR A 459 9.26 -12.56 -6.33
CA THR A 459 7.87 -12.88 -5.98
C THR A 459 7.03 -12.73 -7.24
N ASP A 460 6.31 -13.78 -7.63
CA ASP A 460 5.48 -13.86 -8.85
C ASP A 460 6.23 -13.37 -10.10
N ASP A 461 6.01 -12.10 -10.50
CA ASP A 461 6.64 -11.42 -11.65
C ASP A 461 7.52 -10.21 -11.26
N LEU A 462 7.68 -9.95 -9.96
CA LEU A 462 8.41 -8.80 -9.43
C LEU A 462 9.88 -9.13 -9.18
N TYR A 463 10.74 -8.21 -9.58
CA TYR A 463 12.17 -8.30 -9.36
C TYR A 463 12.76 -6.96 -8.96
N THR A 464 13.87 -7.02 -8.22
CA THR A 464 14.60 -5.82 -7.78
C THR A 464 15.81 -5.59 -8.67
N VAL A 465 16.03 -4.34 -9.06
CA VAL A 465 17.27 -3.86 -9.67
C VAL A 465 17.90 -2.86 -8.71
N VAL A 466 19.20 -2.98 -8.46
CA VAL A 466 19.96 -1.99 -7.68
C VAL A 466 21.07 -1.43 -8.54
N ARG A 467 21.16 -0.11 -8.63
CA ARG A 467 22.22 0.58 -9.38
C ARG A 467 22.88 1.68 -8.57
N ASN A 468 24.11 2.02 -8.94
CA ASN A 468 24.73 3.30 -8.57
C ASN A 468 24.82 4.20 -9.82
N SER A 469 25.55 5.32 -9.75
CA SER A 469 25.69 6.27 -10.86
C SER A 469 26.38 5.73 -12.13
N THR A 470 26.88 4.49 -12.13
CA THR A 470 27.68 3.94 -13.25
C THR A 470 27.43 2.46 -13.55
N HIS A 471 26.80 1.70 -12.66
CA HIS A 471 26.68 0.25 -12.76
C HIS A 471 25.36 -0.26 -12.19
N ILE A 472 24.83 -1.33 -12.77
CA ILE A 472 23.90 -2.24 -12.10
C ILE A 472 24.73 -3.10 -11.15
N VAL A 473 24.46 -3.00 -9.85
CA VAL A 473 25.20 -3.72 -8.79
C VAL A 473 24.46 -4.98 -8.32
N ALA A 474 23.14 -5.02 -8.49
CA ALA A 474 22.35 -6.22 -8.24
C ALA A 474 21.14 -6.30 -9.20
N PHE A 475 20.78 -7.52 -9.58
CA PHE A 475 19.64 -7.81 -10.42
C PHE A 475 18.95 -9.10 -9.97
N GLY A 476 17.69 -9.01 -9.55
CA GLY A 476 16.94 -10.14 -8.97
C GLY A 476 16.87 -11.37 -9.88
N LEU A 477 16.85 -11.18 -11.19
CA LEU A 477 16.79 -12.25 -12.19
C LEU A 477 18.18 -12.71 -12.68
N GLU A 478 19.28 -12.26 -12.06
CA GLU A 478 20.65 -12.56 -12.51
C GLU A 478 20.94 -14.06 -12.55
N SER A 479 20.57 -14.80 -11.50
CA SER A 479 20.77 -16.25 -11.44
C SER A 479 19.89 -16.99 -12.45
N PHE A 480 18.66 -16.50 -12.66
CA PHE A 480 17.75 -17.05 -13.65
C PHE A 480 18.30 -16.88 -15.08
N LEU A 481 18.71 -15.67 -15.46
CA LEU A 481 19.31 -15.41 -16.78
C LEU A 481 20.55 -16.28 -17.04
N LYS A 482 21.44 -16.41 -16.04
CA LYS A 482 22.63 -17.28 -16.15
C LYS A 482 22.26 -18.74 -16.33
N SER A 483 21.19 -19.22 -15.67
CA SER A 483 20.71 -20.60 -15.83
C SER A 483 20.18 -20.89 -17.23
N LEU A 484 19.61 -19.88 -17.91
CA LEU A 484 19.17 -19.92 -19.30
C LEU A 484 20.32 -19.73 -20.32
N GLY A 485 21.55 -19.52 -19.85
CA GLY A 485 22.72 -19.32 -20.70
C GLY A 485 22.87 -17.90 -21.26
N PHE A 486 22.05 -16.95 -20.79
CA PHE A 486 22.23 -15.54 -21.12
C PHE A 486 23.41 -14.94 -20.31
N PRO A 487 24.14 -13.95 -20.87
CA PRO A 487 25.07 -13.17 -20.08
C PRO A 487 24.31 -12.44 -18.97
N GLY A 488 24.86 -12.48 -17.75
CA GLY A 488 24.35 -11.68 -16.63
C GLY A 488 24.41 -10.19 -16.94
N ILE A 489 23.56 -9.41 -16.27
CA ILE A 489 23.36 -7.97 -16.55
C ILE A 489 24.10 -7.10 -15.51
N VAL A 490 24.55 -7.68 -14.39
CA VAL A 490 25.38 -6.99 -13.38
C VAL A 490 26.72 -6.54 -14.00
N GLY A 491 26.97 -5.23 -14.04
CA GLY A 491 28.12 -4.64 -14.72
C GLY A 491 27.95 -3.15 -15.08
N PRO A 492 28.92 -2.56 -15.79
CA PRO A 492 28.82 -1.19 -16.30
C PRO A 492 27.65 -1.08 -17.28
N ASP A 493 26.81 -0.07 -17.08
CA ASP A 493 25.58 0.13 -17.86
C ASP A 493 25.82 1.16 -18.97
N ASP A 494 25.75 0.72 -20.23
CA ASP A 494 25.74 1.61 -21.41
C ASP A 494 24.44 1.45 -22.24
N THR A 495 23.56 0.48 -21.97
CA THR A 495 22.54 0.06 -22.97
C THR A 495 21.16 -0.35 -22.47
N LEU A 496 20.90 -0.61 -21.18
CA LEU A 496 19.57 -1.08 -20.75
C LEU A 496 18.63 0.02 -20.25
N PHE A 497 19.17 1.16 -19.81
CA PHE A 497 18.36 2.29 -19.34
C PHE A 497 18.75 3.65 -19.96
N SER A 498 19.65 3.66 -20.95
CA SER A 498 20.15 4.88 -21.61
C SER A 498 19.10 5.68 -22.38
N HIS A 499 17.85 5.22 -22.44
CA HIS A 499 16.71 5.96 -23.01
C HIS A 499 15.77 6.58 -21.97
N ALA A 500 16.00 6.36 -20.67
CA ALA A 500 15.24 7.00 -19.58
C ALA A 500 16.06 8.06 -18.81
N ASP A 501 17.38 8.10 -19.01
CA ASP A 501 18.30 9.06 -18.40
C ASP A 501 18.70 10.18 -19.41
N VAL A 502 17.78 10.65 -20.26
CA VAL A 502 18.00 11.96 -20.90
C VAL A 502 17.83 13.02 -19.80
N GLU A 503 18.96 13.49 -19.30
CA GLU A 503 19.12 14.72 -18.54
C GLU A 503 18.07 15.78 -18.94
N SER A 504 17.21 16.14 -17.98
CA SER A 504 16.47 17.39 -17.97
C SER A 504 15.60 17.40 -16.69
N ASP A 505 15.80 18.17 -15.62
CA ASP A 505 16.56 19.37 -15.33
C ASP A 505 16.62 20.47 -16.41
N SER A 506 15.78 20.40 -17.46
CA SER A 506 15.60 21.55 -18.36
C SER A 506 14.24 21.74 -19.04
N THR A 507 13.28 20.82 -18.91
CA THR A 507 11.90 21.07 -19.35
C THR A 507 10.87 20.36 -18.45
N GLY A 508 10.53 20.99 -17.31
CA GLY A 508 9.17 21.05 -16.74
C GLY A 508 8.27 19.81 -16.65
N ALA A 509 8.75 18.58 -16.79
CA ALA A 509 8.02 17.37 -16.49
C ALA A 509 8.23 17.07 -15.00
N GLU A 510 7.14 17.14 -14.23
CA GLU A 510 7.14 17.01 -12.79
C GLU A 510 7.62 15.60 -12.38
N SER A 511 8.92 15.47 -12.11
CA SER A 511 9.41 14.44 -11.20
C SER A 511 8.86 14.79 -9.83
N PHE A 512 7.77 14.16 -9.43
CA PHE A 512 7.24 14.27 -8.07
C PHE A 512 8.28 13.68 -7.11
N ASP A 513 9.11 14.54 -6.50
CA ASP A 513 9.94 14.19 -5.36
C ASP A 513 8.98 13.85 -4.20
N LEU A 514 8.55 12.59 -4.08
CA LEU A 514 7.97 12.10 -2.83
C LEU A 514 9.13 11.84 -1.88
N ILE A 515 9.32 12.74 -0.91
CA ILE A 515 10.16 12.48 0.25
C ILE A 515 9.30 11.67 1.23
N ILE A 516 9.38 10.35 1.15
CA ILE A 516 8.89 9.48 2.22
C ILE A 516 10.11 9.22 3.11
N GLU A 517 10.09 9.65 4.38
CA GLU A 517 11.07 9.16 5.38
C GLU A 517 12.54 9.50 5.02
N GLY A 518 12.78 10.69 4.45
CA GLY A 518 14.13 11.10 3.99
C GLY A 518 14.61 10.44 2.69
N GLU A 519 13.81 9.54 2.09
CA GLU A 519 14.08 8.88 0.83
C GLU A 519 13.33 9.61 -0.32
N ARG A 520 14.06 9.97 -1.38
CA ARG A 520 13.43 10.43 -2.62
C ARG A 520 12.94 9.22 -3.40
N ALA A 521 11.62 9.07 -3.51
CA ALA A 521 11.00 8.02 -4.29
C ALA A 521 10.16 8.59 -5.44
N THR A 522 10.19 7.90 -6.58
CA THR A 522 9.49 8.32 -7.79
C THR A 522 8.95 7.12 -8.56
N PHE A 523 7.83 7.32 -9.24
CA PHE A 523 7.39 6.38 -10.27
C PHE A 523 8.13 6.63 -11.59
N GLY A 524 8.16 5.60 -12.43
CA GLY A 524 8.72 5.71 -13.78
C GLY A 524 8.04 4.76 -14.74
N HIS A 525 7.73 5.27 -15.92
CA HIS A 525 7.20 4.47 -17.03
C HIS A 525 8.28 4.08 -18.00
N LEU A 526 8.17 2.87 -18.51
CA LEU A 526 9.08 2.27 -19.49
C LEU A 526 8.25 1.42 -20.45
N ILE A 527 8.65 1.36 -21.72
CA ILE A 527 8.13 0.36 -22.66
C ILE A 527 9.13 -0.78 -22.73
N ALA A 528 8.72 -1.95 -22.27
CA ALA A 528 9.57 -3.14 -22.23
C ALA A 528 8.99 -4.27 -23.09
N PRO A 529 9.84 -5.09 -23.72
CA PRO A 529 9.39 -6.33 -24.33
C PRO A 529 8.86 -7.31 -23.27
N ASN A 530 7.69 -7.88 -23.51
CA ASN A 530 7.16 -8.99 -22.74
C ASN A 530 7.50 -10.30 -23.47
N PRO A 531 8.42 -11.13 -22.96
CA PRO A 531 8.82 -12.38 -23.61
C PRO A 531 7.72 -13.44 -23.62
N ALA A 532 6.73 -13.34 -22.72
CA ALA A 532 5.64 -14.31 -22.63
C ALA A 532 4.54 -14.06 -23.67
N THR A 533 4.41 -12.81 -24.13
CA THR A 533 3.45 -12.43 -25.18
C THR A 533 4.12 -12.08 -26.50
N PHE A 534 5.44 -11.90 -26.54
CA PHE A 534 6.14 -11.36 -27.71
C PHE A 534 5.57 -10.01 -28.19
N THR A 535 5.19 -9.14 -27.25
CA THR A 535 4.73 -7.77 -27.52
C THR A 535 5.49 -6.75 -26.69
N GLN A 536 5.27 -5.47 -26.95
CA GLN A 536 5.67 -4.41 -26.04
C GLN A 536 4.56 -4.11 -25.05
N GLN A 537 4.93 -3.87 -23.79
CA GLN A 537 4.01 -3.47 -22.74
C GLN A 537 4.54 -2.28 -21.95
N VAL A 538 3.62 -1.53 -21.35
CA VAL A 538 3.95 -0.52 -20.36
C VAL A 538 4.38 -1.22 -19.08
N GLU A 539 5.55 -0.85 -18.58
CA GLU A 539 5.99 -1.16 -17.24
C GLU A 539 5.93 0.11 -16.38
N LEU A 540 5.33 -0.01 -15.21
CA LEU A 540 5.42 0.99 -14.15
C LEU A 540 6.47 0.52 -13.14
N SER A 541 7.35 1.41 -12.73
CA SER A 541 8.42 1.12 -11.78
C SER A 541 8.39 2.07 -10.59
N TYR A 542 8.64 1.53 -9.40
CA TYR A 542 8.86 2.29 -8.18
C TYR A 542 10.36 2.34 -7.91
N ARG A 543 10.88 3.54 -7.65
CA ARG A 543 12.31 3.81 -7.48
C ARG A 543 12.53 4.56 -6.18
N ALA A 544 13.42 4.06 -5.33
CA ALA A 544 13.82 4.72 -4.09
C ALA A 544 15.34 4.90 -4.03
N TYR A 545 15.79 6.09 -3.63
CA TYR A 545 17.20 6.40 -3.43
C TYR A 545 17.61 6.18 -1.97
N TYR A 546 18.58 5.30 -1.74
CA TYR A 546 19.11 5.00 -0.41
C TYR A 546 20.62 4.74 -0.46
N ASP A 547 21.38 5.43 0.40
CA ASP A 547 22.83 5.28 0.59
C ASP A 547 23.68 5.30 -0.71
N GLY A 548 23.35 6.18 -1.66
CA GLY A 548 24.08 6.28 -2.94
C GLY A 548 23.65 5.27 -4.01
N TYR A 549 22.63 4.46 -3.72
CA TYR A 549 22.05 3.49 -4.64
C TYR A 549 20.60 3.84 -4.97
N ILE A 550 20.17 3.43 -6.17
CA ILE A 550 18.76 3.45 -6.57
C ILE A 550 18.27 2.01 -6.57
N PHE A 551 17.23 1.75 -5.78
CA PHE A 551 16.51 0.49 -5.74
C PHE A 551 15.24 0.64 -6.57
N THR A 552 15.04 -0.28 -7.52
CA THR A 552 13.93 -0.23 -8.47
C THR A 552 13.21 -1.57 -8.53
N SER A 553 11.89 -1.55 -8.59
CA SER A 553 11.10 -2.72 -8.99
C SER A 553 9.99 -2.32 -9.96
N PRO A 554 9.87 -3.00 -11.13
CA PRO A 554 8.78 -2.77 -12.06
C PRO A 554 7.70 -3.87 -12.04
N TYR A 555 6.50 -3.53 -12.51
CA TYR A 555 5.48 -4.47 -12.95
C TYR A 555 4.96 -4.10 -14.34
N ARG A 556 4.43 -5.07 -15.09
CA ARG A 556 3.75 -4.84 -16.37
C ARG A 556 2.30 -4.48 -16.14
N VAL A 557 1.85 -3.35 -16.69
CA VAL A 557 0.50 -2.81 -16.42
C VAL A 557 -0.60 -3.80 -16.77
N ALA A 558 -0.56 -4.40 -17.97
CA ALA A 558 -1.59 -5.36 -18.39
C ALA A 558 -1.63 -6.64 -17.52
N ASP A 559 -0.46 -7.13 -17.09
CA ASP A 559 -0.39 -8.28 -16.18
C ASP A 559 -0.96 -7.90 -14.80
N ALA A 560 -0.64 -6.71 -14.28
CA ALA A 560 -1.14 -6.19 -13.01
C ALA A 560 -2.65 -5.88 -13.02
N ASP A 561 -3.21 -5.45 -14.15
CA ASP A 561 -4.65 -5.22 -14.30
C ASP A 561 -5.42 -6.56 -14.26
N ALA A 562 -4.91 -7.59 -14.93
CA ALA A 562 -5.49 -8.94 -14.84
C ALA A 562 -5.37 -9.52 -13.42
N GLN A 563 -4.23 -9.36 -12.76
CA GLN A 563 -4.05 -9.75 -11.35
C GLN A 563 -5.02 -8.99 -10.44
N SER A 564 -5.18 -7.68 -10.63
CA SER A 564 -6.11 -6.85 -9.87
C SER A 564 -7.56 -7.35 -9.94
N VAL A 565 -8.03 -7.77 -11.11
CA VAL A 565 -9.38 -8.31 -11.27
C VAL A 565 -9.54 -9.68 -10.59
N VAL A 566 -8.49 -10.52 -10.61
CA VAL A 566 -8.47 -11.78 -9.85
C VAL A 566 -8.45 -11.52 -8.34
N ASP A 567 -7.57 -10.66 -7.86
CA ASP A 567 -7.46 -10.28 -6.45
C ASP A 567 -8.80 -9.71 -5.95
N TYR A 568 -9.46 -8.87 -6.75
CA TYR A 568 -10.78 -8.33 -6.42
C TYR A 568 -11.86 -9.42 -6.34
N ALA A 569 -11.85 -10.39 -7.27
CA ALA A 569 -12.78 -11.51 -7.24
C ALA A 569 -12.56 -12.40 -5.99
N ILE A 570 -11.31 -12.55 -5.54
CA ILE A 570 -10.97 -13.24 -4.29
C ILE A 570 -11.48 -12.45 -3.09
N PHE A 571 -11.33 -11.12 -3.07
CA PHE A 571 -11.87 -10.28 -1.99
C PHE A 571 -13.40 -10.39 -1.90
N ILE A 572 -14.10 -10.35 -3.04
CA ILE A 572 -15.55 -10.59 -3.08
C ILE A 572 -15.89 -11.98 -2.53
N TYR A 573 -15.13 -13.01 -2.90
CA TYR A 573 -15.32 -14.36 -2.37
C TYR A 573 -15.14 -14.40 -0.85
N GLU A 574 -14.01 -13.93 -0.33
CA GLU A 574 -13.71 -14.01 1.10
C GLU A 574 -14.73 -13.21 1.95
N SER A 575 -15.14 -12.02 1.48
CA SER A 575 -16.13 -11.18 2.17
C SER A 575 -17.58 -11.72 2.10
N ASN A 576 -17.88 -12.66 1.19
CA ASN A 576 -19.24 -13.13 0.93
C ASN A 576 -19.37 -14.66 0.78
N ARG A 577 -18.40 -15.45 1.27
CA ARG A 577 -18.39 -16.92 1.13
C ARG A 577 -19.38 -17.64 2.06
N GLU A 578 -19.83 -17.02 3.14
CA GLU A 578 -20.72 -17.67 4.12
C GLU A 578 -22.13 -17.91 3.58
N ASP A 579 -22.60 -17.08 2.64
CA ASP A 579 -23.94 -17.14 2.05
C ASP A 579 -23.94 -17.35 0.52
N ASP A 580 -22.76 -17.63 -0.06
CA ASP A 580 -22.52 -17.78 -1.50
C ASP A 580 -22.91 -16.55 -2.34
N ALA A 581 -23.12 -15.37 -1.74
CA ALA A 581 -23.52 -14.16 -2.48
C ALA A 581 -22.44 -13.71 -3.49
N TRP A 582 -21.19 -14.12 -3.29
CA TRP A 582 -20.08 -13.86 -4.20
C TRP A 582 -20.33 -14.34 -5.65
N ILE A 583 -21.11 -15.41 -5.86
CA ILE A 583 -21.40 -15.94 -7.20
C ILE A 583 -22.20 -14.92 -8.01
N ASP A 584 -23.23 -14.35 -7.39
CA ASP A 584 -24.12 -13.36 -8.01
C ASP A 584 -23.43 -12.00 -8.16
N ILE A 585 -22.53 -11.65 -7.23
CA ILE A 585 -21.70 -10.43 -7.34
C ILE A 585 -20.74 -10.54 -8.53
N ILE A 586 -20.09 -11.70 -8.72
CA ILE A 586 -19.20 -11.93 -9.88
C ILE A 586 -19.99 -12.18 -11.17
N THR A 587 -21.22 -12.70 -11.10
CA THR A 587 -22.10 -12.97 -12.25
C THR A 587 -23.34 -12.08 -12.22
N PRO A 588 -23.16 -10.76 -12.40
CA PRO A 588 -24.27 -9.83 -12.38
C PRO A 588 -25.23 -10.04 -13.56
N THR A 589 -26.44 -9.51 -13.43
CA THR A 589 -27.42 -9.49 -14.54
C THR A 589 -26.98 -8.62 -15.70
N ASP A 590 -26.25 -7.54 -15.40
CA ASP A 590 -25.61 -6.65 -16.37
C ASP A 590 -24.08 -6.77 -16.17
N PRO A 591 -23.27 -6.96 -17.21
CA PRO A 591 -21.82 -7.17 -17.05
C PRO A 591 -21.15 -6.09 -16.19
N ILE A 592 -20.39 -6.49 -15.17
CA ILE A 592 -19.77 -5.57 -14.18
C ILE A 592 -18.44 -4.98 -14.66
N ILE A 593 -17.80 -5.54 -15.70
CA ILE A 593 -16.53 -5.00 -16.23
C ILE A 593 -16.49 -5.07 -17.75
N THR A 594 -16.20 -3.93 -18.41
CA THR A 594 -15.95 -3.86 -19.85
C THR A 594 -14.85 -2.84 -20.20
N ASP A 595 -13.60 -3.29 -20.05
CA ASP A 595 -12.40 -2.91 -20.82
C ASP A 595 -11.68 -4.20 -21.29
N ALA A 596 -12.47 -5.22 -21.67
CA ALA A 596 -12.04 -6.57 -22.05
C ALA A 596 -11.36 -7.46 -20.97
N ILE A 597 -11.12 -6.96 -19.74
CA ILE A 597 -10.71 -7.75 -18.57
C ILE A 597 -11.91 -7.99 -17.65
N TYR A 598 -12.18 -9.23 -17.26
CA TYR A 598 -13.32 -9.60 -16.42
C TYR A 598 -13.02 -10.86 -15.61
N PRO A 599 -13.60 -11.00 -14.40
CA PRO A 599 -13.41 -12.17 -13.57
C PRO A 599 -14.25 -13.34 -14.08
N PHE A 600 -13.72 -14.54 -13.94
CA PHE A 600 -14.46 -15.78 -14.04
C PHE A 600 -13.87 -16.80 -13.07
N VAL A 601 -14.73 -17.69 -12.56
CA VAL A 601 -14.38 -18.68 -11.55
C VAL A 601 -14.75 -20.06 -12.04
N MET A 602 -13.89 -21.03 -11.83
CA MET A 602 -14.10 -22.43 -12.21
C MET A 602 -13.91 -23.34 -11.01
N ASN A 603 -14.52 -24.52 -11.03
CA ASN A 603 -14.18 -25.55 -10.08
C ASN A 603 -12.78 -26.14 -10.41
N ALA A 604 -11.86 -26.18 -9.44
CA ALA A 604 -10.47 -26.57 -9.67
C ALA A 604 -10.28 -28.03 -10.11
N THR A 605 -11.26 -28.91 -9.81
CA THR A 605 -11.20 -30.32 -10.20
C THR A 605 -11.85 -30.59 -11.56
N THR A 606 -13.04 -30.02 -11.79
CA THR A 606 -13.86 -30.33 -12.96
C THR A 606 -13.69 -29.33 -14.11
N TRP A 607 -13.13 -28.15 -13.84
CA TRP A 607 -13.02 -27.03 -14.78
C TRP A 607 -14.36 -26.52 -15.30
N GLU A 608 -15.46 -26.85 -14.60
CA GLU A 608 -16.77 -26.29 -14.88
C GLU A 608 -16.84 -24.85 -14.38
N GLY A 609 -17.39 -23.94 -15.20
CA GLY A 609 -17.60 -22.54 -14.82
C GLY A 609 -18.59 -22.41 -13.66
N VAL A 610 -18.24 -21.62 -12.65
CA VAL A 610 -19.03 -21.35 -11.44
C VAL A 610 -19.60 -19.94 -11.49
N ALA A 611 -18.77 -18.96 -11.84
CA ALA A 611 -19.16 -17.55 -11.98
C ALA A 611 -18.46 -16.93 -13.20
N HIS A 612 -19.08 -15.95 -13.85
CA HIS A 612 -18.48 -15.29 -15.02
C HIS A 612 -19.04 -13.89 -15.26
N GLY A 613 -18.18 -12.87 -15.24
CA GLY A 613 -18.58 -11.46 -15.31
C GLY A 613 -19.24 -11.00 -16.61
N VAL A 614 -18.92 -11.64 -17.74
CA VAL A 614 -19.45 -11.25 -19.08
C VAL A 614 -20.29 -12.33 -19.78
N LEU A 615 -20.02 -13.62 -19.58
CA LEU A 615 -20.63 -14.73 -20.32
C LEU A 615 -21.35 -15.71 -19.36
N PRO A 616 -22.53 -15.35 -18.82
CA PRO A 616 -23.24 -16.19 -17.85
C PRO A 616 -23.62 -17.58 -18.42
N ASP A 617 -23.77 -17.70 -19.73
CA ASP A 617 -23.97 -18.98 -20.42
C ASP A 617 -22.80 -19.98 -20.27
N ARG A 618 -21.67 -19.59 -19.66
CA ARG A 618 -20.53 -20.46 -19.35
C ARG A 618 -20.69 -21.22 -18.04
N ILE A 619 -21.62 -20.82 -17.18
CA ILE A 619 -21.85 -21.48 -15.91
C ILE A 619 -22.31 -22.93 -16.15
N GLY A 620 -21.69 -23.87 -15.43
CA GLY A 620 -21.90 -25.32 -15.56
C GLY A 620 -21.31 -25.95 -16.83
N LYS A 621 -20.51 -25.23 -17.60
CA LYS A 621 -19.80 -25.77 -18.79
C LYS A 621 -18.31 -25.88 -18.50
N VAL A 622 -17.70 -26.98 -18.96
CA VAL A 622 -16.25 -27.18 -18.91
C VAL A 622 -15.54 -26.14 -19.79
N ALA A 623 -14.53 -25.46 -19.24
CA ALA A 623 -13.77 -24.42 -19.91
C ALA A 623 -12.76 -24.95 -20.94
N VAL A 624 -13.23 -25.70 -21.95
CA VAL A 624 -12.38 -26.43 -22.93
C VAL A 624 -11.38 -25.52 -23.66
N SER A 625 -11.68 -24.24 -23.88
CA SER A 625 -10.76 -23.30 -24.53
C SER A 625 -9.51 -22.98 -23.72
N ILE A 626 -9.58 -23.02 -22.38
CA ILE A 626 -8.39 -22.88 -21.52
C ILE A 626 -7.56 -24.17 -21.57
N LEU A 627 -8.19 -25.30 -21.90
CA LEU A 627 -7.54 -26.61 -21.99
C LEU A 627 -6.82 -26.84 -23.33
N ASP A 628 -7.03 -25.97 -24.32
CA ASP A 628 -6.42 -26.01 -25.67
C ASP A 628 -5.48 -24.81 -25.82
N THR A 629 -4.42 -24.79 -25.01
CA THR A 629 -3.51 -23.64 -24.94
C THR A 629 -2.70 -23.54 -26.23
N SER A 630 -2.48 -22.31 -26.70
CA SER A 630 -1.77 -22.06 -27.95
C SER A 630 -0.24 -22.02 -27.77
N VAL A 631 0.26 -22.11 -26.53
CA VAL A 631 1.68 -21.85 -26.19
C VAL A 631 2.31 -22.97 -25.33
N GLY A 632 1.61 -24.07 -25.01
CA GLY A 632 2.23 -25.18 -24.26
C GLY A 632 1.30 -26.38 -23.98
N PRO A 633 1.77 -27.42 -23.29
CA PRO A 633 0.91 -28.48 -22.78
C PRO A 633 0.15 -28.04 -21.53
N ILE A 634 -1.12 -28.45 -21.38
CA ILE A 634 -1.93 -28.14 -20.19
C ILE A 634 -1.35 -28.73 -18.89
N GLU A 635 -0.58 -29.81 -19.01
CA GLU A 635 0.12 -30.44 -17.90
C GLU A 635 1.05 -29.49 -17.15
N ASN A 636 1.57 -28.45 -17.83
CA ASN A 636 2.36 -27.41 -17.18
C ASN A 636 1.48 -26.53 -16.30
N VAL A 637 0.30 -26.11 -16.79
CA VAL A 637 -0.64 -25.30 -16.00
C VAL A 637 -1.08 -26.05 -14.74
N TYR A 638 -1.33 -27.37 -14.86
CA TYR A 638 -1.61 -28.21 -13.68
C TYR A 638 -0.44 -28.32 -12.73
N ALA A 639 0.79 -28.38 -13.23
CA ALA A 639 1.99 -28.42 -12.40
C ALA A 639 2.19 -27.10 -11.66
N ASP A 640 2.09 -25.97 -12.37
CA ASP A 640 2.24 -24.63 -11.82
C ASP A 640 1.17 -24.36 -10.74
N LEU A 641 -0.12 -24.65 -11.02
CA LEU A 641 -1.18 -24.51 -10.01
C LEU A 641 -0.98 -25.44 -8.80
N ALA A 642 -0.40 -26.63 -8.99
CA ALA A 642 -0.15 -27.55 -7.89
C ALA A 642 1.10 -27.18 -7.07
N GLU A 643 2.08 -26.51 -7.68
CA GLU A 643 3.34 -26.09 -7.05
C GLU A 643 3.18 -24.72 -6.37
N ASP A 644 2.62 -23.75 -7.08
CA ASP A 644 2.61 -22.34 -6.72
C ASP A 644 1.21 -21.82 -6.34
N GLY A 645 0.15 -22.59 -6.59
CA GLY A 645 -1.23 -22.13 -6.43
C GLY A 645 -1.67 -21.11 -7.48
N THR A 646 -0.78 -20.73 -8.40
CA THR A 646 -1.02 -19.73 -9.42
C THR A 646 -0.45 -20.13 -10.78
N ALA A 647 -0.95 -19.57 -11.88
CA ALA A 647 -0.43 -19.84 -13.21
C ALA A 647 -0.80 -18.74 -14.23
N TRP A 648 0.13 -18.46 -15.15
CA TRP A 648 -0.17 -17.71 -16.38
C TRP A 648 -0.46 -18.67 -17.54
N VAL A 649 -1.56 -18.43 -18.26
CA VAL A 649 -1.91 -19.22 -19.45
C VAL A 649 -2.23 -18.32 -20.65
N THR A 650 -1.79 -18.73 -21.85
CA THR A 650 -2.13 -18.07 -23.12
C THR A 650 -2.88 -19.02 -24.03
N TYR A 651 -4.06 -18.61 -24.50
CA TYR A 651 -4.97 -19.42 -25.32
C TYR A 651 -5.83 -18.56 -26.25
N SER A 652 -6.41 -19.16 -27.28
CA SER A 652 -7.35 -18.47 -28.18
C SER A 652 -8.75 -18.45 -27.55
N PHE A 653 -9.33 -17.26 -27.40
CA PHE A 653 -10.65 -17.07 -26.80
C PHE A 653 -11.49 -16.05 -27.55
N PHE A 654 -12.81 -16.21 -27.48
CA PHE A 654 -13.74 -15.26 -28.06
C PHE A 654 -13.65 -13.93 -27.32
N ASN A 655 -13.31 -12.85 -28.03
CA ASN A 655 -13.39 -11.49 -27.52
C ASN A 655 -14.82 -10.96 -27.68
N PRO A 656 -15.55 -10.71 -26.58
CA PRO A 656 -16.94 -10.26 -26.64
C PRO A 656 -17.09 -8.88 -27.30
N ASP A 657 -16.06 -8.04 -27.26
CA ASP A 657 -16.09 -6.68 -27.81
C ASP A 657 -15.90 -6.68 -29.33
N THR A 658 -15.00 -7.53 -29.86
CA THR A 658 -14.72 -7.61 -31.29
C THR A 658 -15.58 -8.67 -32.00
N GLY A 659 -16.12 -9.63 -31.25
CA GLY A 659 -16.85 -10.76 -31.81
C GLY A 659 -15.97 -11.79 -32.53
N THR A 660 -14.64 -11.73 -32.35
CA THR A 660 -13.67 -12.63 -33.00
C THR A 660 -12.84 -13.40 -31.98
N TYR A 661 -12.24 -14.51 -32.41
CA TYR A 661 -11.29 -15.26 -31.57
C TYR A 661 -9.93 -14.57 -31.61
N GLN A 662 -9.33 -14.39 -30.45
CA GLN A 662 -8.06 -13.70 -30.26
C GLN A 662 -7.26 -14.37 -29.15
N LEU A 663 -5.95 -14.18 -29.17
CA LEU A 663 -5.11 -14.65 -28.08
C LEU A 663 -5.33 -13.83 -26.82
N LYS A 664 -5.61 -14.55 -25.74
CA LYS A 664 -5.85 -14.04 -24.40
C LYS A 664 -4.80 -14.60 -23.45
N ARG A 665 -4.18 -13.72 -22.66
CA ARG A 665 -3.29 -14.08 -21.56
C ARG A 665 -4.06 -13.92 -20.25
N THR A 666 -4.08 -14.98 -19.43
CA THR A 666 -4.94 -15.09 -18.25
C THR A 666 -4.13 -15.53 -17.04
N TRP A 667 -4.36 -14.84 -15.93
CA TRP A 667 -3.86 -15.19 -14.61
C TRP A 667 -4.86 -16.11 -13.92
N LEU A 668 -4.36 -17.17 -13.28
CA LEU A 668 -5.14 -18.17 -12.55
C LEU A 668 -4.64 -18.25 -11.10
N VAL A 669 -5.56 -18.31 -10.15
CA VAL A 669 -5.27 -18.51 -8.72
C VAL A 669 -6.19 -19.61 -8.18
N GLU A 670 -5.63 -20.67 -7.60
CA GLU A 670 -6.38 -21.72 -6.91
C GLU A 670 -6.65 -21.30 -5.46
N ARG A 671 -7.91 -21.39 -5.05
CA ARG A 671 -8.37 -21.06 -3.71
C ARG A 671 -9.60 -21.88 -3.36
N ASP A 672 -9.55 -22.62 -2.25
CA ASP A 672 -10.66 -23.39 -1.71
C ASP A 672 -11.34 -24.35 -2.71
N GLY A 673 -10.57 -24.93 -3.64
CA GLY A 673 -11.09 -25.82 -4.68
C GLY A 673 -11.74 -25.09 -5.87
N TYR A 674 -11.54 -23.78 -5.97
CA TYR A 674 -11.90 -22.94 -7.11
C TYR A 674 -10.65 -22.36 -7.79
N ILE A 675 -10.77 -22.06 -9.08
CA ILE A 675 -9.77 -21.30 -9.84
C ILE A 675 -10.40 -19.95 -10.17
N PHE A 676 -9.86 -18.89 -9.57
CA PHE A 676 -10.18 -17.49 -9.88
C PHE A 676 -9.31 -17.03 -11.03
N ALA A 677 -9.92 -16.37 -12.01
CA ALA A 677 -9.24 -16.07 -13.26
C ALA A 677 -9.70 -14.76 -13.91
N ALA A 678 -8.75 -14.04 -14.49
CA ALA A 678 -8.99 -12.90 -15.36
C ALA A 678 -7.82 -12.74 -16.33
N GLY A 679 -8.05 -12.06 -17.45
CA GLY A 679 -7.03 -11.93 -18.47
C GLY A 679 -7.35 -10.86 -19.49
N TYR A 680 -6.34 -10.46 -20.24
CA TYR A 680 -6.41 -9.45 -21.29
C TYR A 680 -6.12 -10.06 -22.67
N TYR A 681 -6.67 -9.45 -23.70
CA TYR A 681 -6.35 -9.80 -25.09
C TYR A 681 -5.02 -9.15 -25.47
N ILE A 682 -4.11 -9.94 -26.03
CA ILE A 682 -2.70 -9.52 -26.18
C ILE A 682 -2.57 -8.31 -27.12
N LEU A 683 -3.36 -8.26 -28.19
CA LEU A 683 -3.35 -7.12 -29.11
C LEU A 683 -3.93 -5.85 -28.49
N ASP A 684 -4.93 -5.97 -27.62
CA ASP A 684 -5.50 -4.83 -26.88
C ASP A 684 -4.41 -4.21 -25.98
N ALA A 685 -3.71 -5.04 -25.19
CA ALA A 685 -2.61 -4.59 -24.35
C ALA A 685 -1.45 -3.94 -25.15
N TRP A 686 -1.17 -4.46 -26.36
CA TRP A 686 -0.12 -3.92 -27.20
C TRP A 686 -0.50 -2.53 -27.77
N VAL A 687 -1.72 -2.34 -28.27
CA VAL A 687 -2.14 -1.02 -28.78
C VAL A 687 -2.29 0.01 -27.68
N GLN A 688 -2.71 -0.41 -26.48
CA GLN A 688 -2.68 0.43 -25.28
C GLN A 688 -1.26 0.93 -25.00
N ALA A 689 -0.28 0.01 -24.98
CA ALA A 689 1.12 0.36 -24.72
C ALA A 689 1.71 1.32 -25.77
N LEU A 690 1.40 1.13 -27.04
CA LEU A 690 1.90 2.00 -28.11
C LEU A 690 1.23 3.39 -28.10
N THR A 691 -0.05 3.46 -27.73
CA THR A 691 -0.75 4.74 -27.57
C THR A 691 -0.18 5.50 -26.39
N PHE A 692 0.00 4.83 -25.24
CA PHE A 692 0.64 5.40 -24.05
C PHE A 692 2.09 5.84 -24.32
N SER A 693 2.86 5.07 -25.09
CA SER A 693 4.19 5.48 -25.52
C SER A 693 4.17 6.80 -26.31
N SER A 694 3.10 7.06 -27.07
CA SER A 694 2.95 8.28 -27.86
C SER A 694 2.63 9.50 -26.98
N THR A 695 1.83 9.32 -25.92
CA THR A 695 1.59 10.39 -24.93
C THR A 695 2.85 10.70 -24.13
N LEU A 696 3.61 9.67 -23.72
CA LEU A 696 4.89 9.86 -23.04
C LEU A 696 5.90 10.62 -23.90
N LYS A 697 6.00 10.28 -25.20
CA LYS A 697 6.84 11.02 -26.16
C LYS A 697 6.39 12.48 -26.30
N TYR A 698 5.09 12.77 -26.19
CA TYR A 698 4.56 14.13 -26.20
C TYR A 698 4.97 14.92 -24.95
N ASP A 699 4.96 14.29 -23.78
CA ASP A 699 5.33 14.93 -22.52
C ASP A 699 6.84 15.18 -22.38
N GLN A 700 7.66 14.31 -22.99
CA GLN A 700 9.12 14.37 -22.88
C GLN A 700 9.79 15.29 -23.91
N LEU A 701 9.11 15.63 -25.00
CA LEU A 701 9.67 16.38 -26.12
C LEU A 701 8.92 17.69 -26.33
N ASP A 702 9.55 18.63 -27.04
CA ASP A 702 8.76 19.74 -27.56
C ASP A 702 7.71 19.23 -28.56
N LYS A 703 6.56 19.91 -28.60
CA LYS A 703 5.38 19.51 -29.37
C LYS A 703 5.65 19.17 -30.83
N ASP A 704 6.46 19.97 -31.53
CA ASP A 704 6.75 19.75 -32.95
C ASP A 704 7.62 18.50 -33.13
N THR A 705 8.63 18.33 -32.27
CA THR A 705 9.48 17.14 -32.26
C THR A 705 8.70 15.88 -31.88
N ALA A 706 7.77 15.96 -30.92
CA ALA A 706 6.89 14.85 -30.55
C ALA A 706 6.05 14.38 -31.73
N PHE A 707 5.33 15.29 -32.39
CA PHE A 707 4.50 14.96 -33.55
C PHE A 707 5.31 14.44 -34.74
N ALA A 708 6.51 14.97 -34.97
CA ALA A 708 7.42 14.45 -35.99
C ALA A 708 7.89 13.02 -35.67
N THR A 709 8.20 12.74 -34.40
CA THR A 709 8.63 11.42 -33.92
C THR A 709 7.49 10.41 -34.04
N ILE A 710 6.28 10.77 -33.63
CA ILE A 710 5.09 9.92 -33.76
C ILE A 710 4.79 9.62 -35.24
N SER A 711 4.93 10.63 -36.11
CA SER A 711 4.74 10.45 -37.56
C SER A 711 5.80 9.57 -38.23
N ALA A 712 6.97 9.39 -37.61
CA ALA A 712 7.97 8.43 -38.09
C ALA A 712 7.56 6.97 -37.82
N GLY A 713 6.59 6.75 -36.93
CA GLY A 713 6.12 5.43 -36.51
C GLY A 713 6.85 4.86 -35.31
N PRO A 714 6.39 3.71 -34.78
CA PRO A 714 7.09 3.01 -33.71
C PRO A 714 8.53 2.71 -34.15
N ASP A 715 9.50 2.94 -33.24
CA ASP A 715 10.90 2.67 -33.50
C ASP A 715 11.08 1.18 -33.80
N ASN A 716 11.25 0.85 -35.07
CA ASN A 716 11.62 -0.49 -35.51
C ASN A 716 13.10 -0.71 -35.18
N ASP A 717 13.43 -0.84 -33.88
CA ASP A 717 14.77 -1.08 -33.33
C ASP A 717 15.48 -2.29 -33.99
N ALA A 718 14.71 -3.21 -34.58
CA ALA A 718 15.21 -4.35 -35.34
C ALA A 718 16.15 -3.98 -36.49
N ALA A 719 16.07 -2.76 -37.04
CA ALA A 719 16.98 -2.31 -38.09
C ALA A 719 18.39 -1.96 -37.58
N GLN A 720 18.56 -1.71 -36.27
CA GLN A 720 19.82 -1.24 -35.70
C GLN A 720 20.61 -2.30 -34.93
N ASP A 721 19.98 -3.40 -34.49
CA ASP A 721 20.67 -4.50 -33.80
C ASP A 721 20.20 -5.89 -34.28
N PRO A 722 20.97 -6.57 -35.17
CA PRO A 722 20.64 -7.90 -35.69
C PRO A 722 20.74 -9.04 -34.65
N GLY A 723 21.12 -8.75 -33.40
CA GLY A 723 21.12 -9.72 -32.29
C GLY A 723 19.84 -9.73 -31.44
N ARG A 724 18.95 -8.74 -31.58
CA ARG A 724 17.67 -8.66 -30.86
C ARG A 724 16.59 -9.49 -31.57
N VAL A 725 15.79 -10.24 -30.80
CA VAL A 725 14.54 -10.83 -31.31
C VAL A 725 13.62 -9.68 -31.70
N ALA A 726 13.28 -9.56 -32.99
CA ALA A 726 12.45 -8.48 -33.49
C ALA A 726 10.98 -8.72 -33.10
N PHE A 727 10.47 -7.92 -32.15
CA PHE A 727 9.04 -7.83 -31.84
C PHE A 727 8.38 -6.88 -32.86
N ASN A 728 8.19 -7.35 -34.10
CA ASN A 728 7.62 -6.50 -35.14
C ASN A 728 6.08 -6.44 -35.00
N PRO A 729 5.49 -5.24 -34.83
CA PRO A 729 4.03 -5.10 -34.87
C PRO A 729 3.48 -5.52 -36.24
N PRO A 730 2.19 -5.90 -36.33
CA PRO A 730 1.52 -6.08 -37.62
C PRO A 730 1.77 -4.87 -38.54
N GLU A 731 2.03 -5.11 -39.83
CA GLU A 731 2.35 -4.03 -40.79
C GLU A 731 1.23 -3.00 -40.97
N SER A 732 0.01 -3.36 -40.56
CA SER A 732 -1.22 -2.57 -40.58
C SER A 732 -1.41 -1.71 -39.33
N LEU A 733 -0.56 -1.86 -38.31
CA LEU A 733 -0.64 -1.12 -37.05
C LEU A 733 0.10 0.22 -37.18
N TYR A 734 -0.60 1.31 -36.89
CA TYR A 734 -0.07 2.67 -36.98
C TYR A 734 -0.63 3.57 -35.90
N THR A 735 0.11 4.64 -35.63
CA THR A 735 -0.25 5.69 -34.69
C THR A 735 -0.80 6.90 -35.42
N PHE A 736 -1.78 7.56 -34.81
CA PHE A 736 -2.25 8.88 -35.23
C PHE A 736 -2.52 9.78 -34.03
N VAL A 737 -2.47 11.09 -34.27
CA VAL A 737 -2.86 12.13 -33.33
C VAL A 737 -3.76 13.13 -34.04
N VAL A 738 -4.89 13.47 -33.41
CA VAL A 738 -5.89 14.37 -33.98
C VAL A 738 -6.23 15.49 -33.01
N ASP A 739 -6.45 16.69 -33.55
CA ASP A 739 -7.14 17.77 -32.87
C ASP A 739 -8.66 17.49 -32.92
N PRO A 740 -9.29 17.13 -31.79
CA PRO A 740 -10.68 16.67 -31.78
C PRO A 740 -11.70 17.79 -32.06
N ASP A 741 -11.32 19.06 -31.89
CA ASP A 741 -12.21 20.21 -32.10
C ASP A 741 -12.47 20.50 -33.58
N ASN A 742 -11.47 20.25 -34.43
CA ASN A 742 -11.55 20.51 -35.86
C ASN A 742 -11.30 19.28 -36.75
N GLY A 743 -10.91 18.15 -36.16
CA GLY A 743 -10.65 16.88 -36.84
C GLY A 743 -9.33 16.83 -37.62
N THR A 744 -8.42 17.77 -37.40
CA THR A 744 -7.13 17.80 -38.12
C THR A 744 -6.20 16.73 -37.56
N VAL A 745 -5.75 15.81 -38.42
CA VAL A 745 -4.67 14.86 -38.09
C VAL A 745 -3.35 15.64 -38.03
N VAL A 746 -2.75 15.73 -36.85
CA VAL A 746 -1.51 16.48 -36.59
C VAL A 746 -0.26 15.59 -36.65
N ALA A 747 -0.42 14.28 -36.43
CA ALA A 747 0.63 13.28 -36.62
C ALA A 747 0.02 11.95 -37.09
N GLN A 748 0.70 11.23 -37.99
CA GLN A 748 0.27 9.90 -38.42
C GLN A 748 1.44 9.13 -39.04
N SER A 749 1.62 7.87 -38.62
CA SER A 749 2.74 7.04 -39.11
C SER A 749 2.47 6.31 -40.44
N LEU A 750 1.21 6.09 -40.79
CA LEU A 750 0.79 5.54 -42.09
C LEU A 750 -0.46 6.26 -42.61
N SER A 751 -0.47 6.63 -43.89
CA SER A 751 -1.61 7.29 -44.55
C SER A 751 -2.75 6.31 -44.86
N THR A 752 -3.98 6.62 -44.45
CA THR A 752 -5.12 5.66 -44.42
C THR A 752 -6.20 5.87 -45.48
N GLY A 753 -5.90 6.55 -46.58
CA GLY A 753 -6.88 6.84 -47.64
C GLY A 753 -7.51 8.22 -47.44
N THR A 754 -8.78 8.40 -47.83
CA THR A 754 -9.45 9.72 -47.80
C THR A 754 -10.27 10.00 -46.54
N ILE A 755 -10.61 8.96 -45.77
CA ILE A 755 -11.33 9.09 -44.50
C ILE A 755 -10.30 8.89 -43.39
N THR A 756 -10.25 9.81 -42.44
CA THR A 756 -9.36 9.70 -41.29
C THR A 756 -9.93 8.75 -40.24
N ASP A 757 -9.06 8.19 -39.39
CA ASP A 757 -9.47 7.38 -38.24
C ASP A 757 -10.45 8.10 -37.32
N TRP A 758 -10.24 9.38 -37.07
CA TRP A 758 -11.13 10.19 -36.24
C TRP A 758 -12.53 10.36 -36.84
N GLU A 759 -12.61 10.61 -38.15
CA GLU A 759 -13.90 10.70 -38.85
C GLU A 759 -14.65 9.36 -38.83
N ALA A 760 -13.94 8.24 -39.01
CA ALA A 760 -14.53 6.91 -38.94
C ALA A 760 -14.99 6.56 -37.51
N ALA A 761 -14.19 6.90 -36.50
CA ALA A 761 -14.51 6.69 -35.09
C ALA A 761 -15.74 7.52 -34.66
N LEU A 762 -15.81 8.81 -35.01
CA LEU A 762 -16.98 9.67 -34.74
C LEU A 762 -18.23 9.20 -35.49
N ALA A 763 -18.08 8.62 -36.68
CA ALA A 763 -19.21 8.05 -37.41
C ALA A 763 -19.77 6.80 -36.71
N ALA A 764 -18.91 6.00 -36.08
CA ALA A 764 -19.31 4.83 -35.29
C ALA A 764 -19.89 5.23 -33.92
N VAL A 765 -19.27 6.21 -33.25
CA VAL A 765 -19.63 6.70 -31.92
C VAL A 765 -19.75 8.24 -31.96
N PRO A 766 -20.94 8.79 -32.27
CA PRO A 766 -21.12 10.24 -32.42
C PRO A 766 -20.81 11.09 -31.18
N ASP A 767 -20.86 10.49 -29.99
CA ASP A 767 -20.60 11.18 -28.71
C ASP A 767 -19.15 10.98 -28.21
N LEU A 768 -18.28 10.39 -29.03
CA LEU A 768 -16.93 9.97 -28.64
C LEU A 768 -16.10 11.09 -28.02
N HIS A 769 -16.19 12.31 -28.54
CA HIS A 769 -15.43 13.44 -27.97
C HIS A 769 -15.87 13.74 -26.52
N ASN A 770 -17.17 13.65 -26.20
CA ASN A 770 -17.63 13.85 -24.83
C ASN A 770 -17.25 12.68 -23.92
N ILE A 771 -17.27 11.45 -24.45
CA ILE A 771 -16.80 10.26 -23.73
C ILE A 771 -15.33 10.42 -23.36
N LEU A 772 -14.47 10.72 -24.32
CA LEU A 772 -13.03 10.92 -24.08
C LEU A 772 -12.73 12.11 -23.16
N ASN A 773 -13.52 13.19 -23.21
CA ASN A 773 -13.38 14.31 -22.26
C ASN A 773 -13.80 13.92 -20.83
N ARG A 774 -14.72 12.97 -20.68
CA ARG A 774 -15.22 12.52 -19.38
C ARG A 774 -14.31 11.45 -18.77
N ASP A 775 -13.90 10.49 -19.59
CA ASP A 775 -13.26 9.24 -19.16
C ASP A 775 -11.76 9.21 -19.47
N GLY A 776 -11.26 10.16 -20.28
CA GLY A 776 -9.84 10.27 -20.65
C GLY A 776 -9.39 9.29 -21.72
N ASN A 777 -10.00 8.12 -21.84
CA ASN A 777 -9.65 7.09 -22.82
C ASN A 777 -10.87 6.20 -23.16
N ASP A 778 -10.80 5.48 -24.29
CA ASP A 778 -11.80 4.47 -24.67
C ASP A 778 -11.29 3.56 -25.82
N PHE A 779 -11.85 2.35 -25.93
CA PHE A 779 -11.76 1.51 -27.12
C PHE A 779 -12.90 1.82 -28.09
N VAL A 780 -12.56 2.05 -29.37
CA VAL A 780 -13.55 2.27 -30.43
C VAL A 780 -13.35 1.29 -31.58
N MET A 781 -14.47 0.74 -32.05
CA MET A 781 -14.53 -0.09 -33.25
C MET A 781 -15.13 0.70 -34.41
N TYR A 782 -14.43 0.74 -35.54
CA TYR A 782 -14.93 1.37 -36.76
C TYR A 782 -14.41 0.67 -38.01
N SER A 783 -15.09 0.86 -39.14
CA SER A 783 -14.64 0.31 -40.42
C SER A 783 -13.77 1.34 -41.15
N ILE A 784 -12.57 0.94 -41.54
CA ILE A 784 -11.61 1.78 -42.28
C ILE A 784 -10.79 0.92 -43.25
N LEU A 785 -10.22 1.56 -44.26
CA LEU A 785 -9.34 0.91 -45.23
C LEU A 785 -8.08 0.39 -44.53
N ASN A 786 -7.91 -0.93 -44.50
CA ASN A 786 -6.67 -1.55 -44.06
C ASN A 786 -5.56 -1.24 -45.08
N PRO A 787 -4.46 -0.56 -44.70
CA PRO A 787 -3.43 -0.12 -45.62
C PRO A 787 -2.64 -1.29 -46.25
N VAL A 788 -2.67 -2.48 -45.64
CA VAL A 788 -1.95 -3.68 -46.10
C VAL A 788 -2.81 -4.48 -47.08
N THR A 789 -4.06 -4.76 -46.73
CA THR A 789 -4.97 -5.58 -47.58
C THR A 789 -5.66 -4.75 -48.66
N GLY A 790 -5.76 -3.43 -48.45
CA GLY A 790 -6.50 -2.51 -49.31
C GLY A 790 -8.01 -2.75 -49.31
N GLN A 791 -8.55 -3.37 -48.27
CA GLN A 791 -9.99 -3.59 -48.06
C GLN A 791 -10.49 -2.81 -46.84
N ASP A 792 -11.77 -2.43 -46.85
CA ASP A 792 -12.41 -1.89 -45.65
C ASP A 792 -12.61 -3.03 -44.65
N GLU A 793 -12.02 -2.90 -43.47
CA GLU A 793 -12.05 -3.90 -42.40
C GLU A 793 -12.45 -3.22 -41.10
N LEU A 794 -12.94 -4.00 -40.13
CA LEU A 794 -13.12 -3.50 -38.78
C LEU A 794 -11.75 -3.31 -38.14
N LYS A 795 -11.58 -2.15 -37.51
CA LYS A 795 -10.40 -1.76 -36.74
C LYS A 795 -10.82 -1.49 -35.31
N ARG A 796 -10.10 -2.09 -34.36
CA ARG A 796 -10.17 -1.79 -32.93
C ARG A 796 -9.06 -0.83 -32.57
N THR A 797 -9.41 0.32 -32.00
CA THR A 797 -8.44 1.37 -31.67
C THR A 797 -8.61 1.81 -30.23
N TRP A 798 -7.49 1.87 -29.51
CA TRP A 798 -7.41 2.53 -28.22
C TRP A 798 -7.16 4.02 -28.42
N LEU A 799 -7.92 4.86 -27.73
CA LEU A 799 -7.83 6.31 -27.81
C LEU A 799 -7.53 6.90 -26.43
N ILE A 800 -6.64 7.89 -26.36
CA ILE A 800 -6.36 8.67 -25.15
C ILE A 800 -6.50 10.15 -25.47
N MET A 801 -7.32 10.87 -24.68
CA MET A 801 -7.37 12.33 -24.65
C MET A 801 -6.25 12.85 -23.75
N HIS A 802 -5.34 13.64 -24.32
CA HIS A 802 -4.19 14.17 -23.61
C HIS A 802 -3.80 15.55 -24.14
N ASP A 803 -3.69 16.54 -23.26
CA ASP A 803 -3.39 17.95 -23.59
C ASP A 803 -4.23 18.52 -24.76
N GLY A 804 -5.53 18.17 -24.78
CA GLY A 804 -6.47 18.60 -25.82
C GLY A 804 -6.33 17.91 -27.18
N TYR A 805 -5.51 16.86 -27.28
CA TYR A 805 -5.36 16.02 -28.46
C TYR A 805 -5.83 14.59 -28.19
N VAL A 806 -6.28 13.90 -29.24
CA VAL A 806 -6.58 12.46 -29.15
C VAL A 806 -5.48 11.67 -29.83
N PHE A 807 -4.82 10.81 -29.06
CA PHE A 807 -3.81 9.86 -29.51
C PHE A 807 -4.46 8.50 -29.76
N GLY A 808 -4.09 7.81 -30.82
CA GLY A 808 -4.70 6.51 -31.14
C GLY A 808 -3.78 5.53 -31.84
N VAL A 809 -3.91 4.26 -31.45
CA VAL A 809 -3.30 3.09 -32.11
C VAL A 809 -4.34 1.97 -32.16
N GLY A 810 -4.37 1.23 -33.27
CA GLY A 810 -5.31 0.11 -33.40
C GLY A 810 -4.88 -0.95 -34.39
N TYR A 811 -5.58 -2.09 -34.34
CA TYR A 811 -5.37 -3.25 -35.20
C TYR A 811 -6.66 -3.62 -35.94
N HIS A 812 -6.52 -4.22 -37.12
CA HIS A 812 -7.65 -4.72 -37.91
C HIS A 812 -7.94 -6.18 -37.57
N ASP A 813 -9.17 -6.65 -37.84
CA ASP A 813 -9.57 -8.04 -37.59
C ASP A 813 -8.61 -9.07 -38.24
N SER A 814 -8.03 -8.78 -39.40
CA SER A 814 -7.04 -9.66 -40.05
C SER A 814 -5.77 -9.87 -39.22
N ASP A 815 -5.40 -8.88 -38.40
CA ASP A 815 -4.17 -8.89 -37.61
C ASP A 815 -4.26 -9.89 -36.47
N ALA A 816 -5.45 -10.03 -35.88
CA ALA A 816 -5.72 -11.03 -34.84
C ALA A 816 -5.45 -12.46 -35.34
N ALA A 817 -5.90 -12.78 -36.56
CA ALA A 817 -5.70 -14.10 -37.14
C ALA A 817 -4.20 -14.38 -37.46
N ASN A 818 -3.51 -13.39 -38.04
CA ASN A 818 -2.10 -13.51 -38.38
C ASN A 818 -1.21 -13.63 -37.14
N TYR A 819 -1.56 -12.92 -36.07
CA TYR A 819 -0.81 -12.93 -34.81
C TYR A 819 -0.90 -14.29 -34.10
N GLU A 820 -2.05 -14.97 -34.16
CA GLU A 820 -2.21 -16.33 -33.64
C GLU A 820 -1.31 -17.34 -34.39
N GLU A 821 -1.23 -17.23 -35.72
CA GLU A 821 -0.37 -18.08 -36.55
C GLU A 821 1.12 -17.82 -36.26
N MET A 822 1.50 -16.55 -36.10
CA MET A 822 2.86 -16.16 -35.75
C MET A 822 3.28 -16.76 -34.40
N LEU A 823 2.48 -16.62 -33.34
CA LEU A 823 2.85 -17.16 -32.03
C LEU A 823 2.94 -18.68 -32.01
N ARG A 824 2.05 -19.39 -32.72
CA ARG A 824 2.20 -20.86 -32.90
C ARG A 824 3.55 -21.21 -33.53
N SER A 825 3.99 -20.46 -34.53
CA SER A 825 5.27 -20.72 -35.20
C SER A 825 6.51 -20.46 -34.33
N TYR A 826 6.42 -19.58 -33.33
CA TYR A 826 7.51 -19.34 -32.36
C TYR A 826 7.55 -20.37 -31.23
N SER A 827 6.42 -21.03 -30.95
CA SER A 827 6.32 -22.08 -29.93
C SER A 827 6.82 -23.46 -30.39
N GLU A 828 6.83 -23.71 -31.70
CA GLU A 828 7.38 -24.91 -32.36
C GLU A 828 8.91 -24.84 -32.55
#